data_AF-A0A7V3A9R6-F1
#
_entry.id   AF-A0A7V3A9R6-F1
#
_cell.length_a   1.000
_cell.length_b   1.000
_cell.length_c   1.000
_cell.angle_alpha   90.00
_cell.angle_beta   90.00
_cell.angle_gamma   90.00
#
_symmetry.space_group_name_H-M   'P 1'
#
loop_
_entity.id
_entity.type
_entity.pdbx_description
1 polymer ?
#
loop_
_entity_poly.entity_id
_entity_poly.type
_entity_poly.pdbx_seq_one_letter_code
_entity_poly.pdbx_strand_id
1 'polypeptide(L)'
;MRPFIGGLFALAMLGATWTFAQETTDTSPPPVVVRERTVYVPYEKLKETFEKEGRGVFLPYEEFLKLWNAAQPKKEEKKELKPPADAAVTGGAYAGKAGEKAVRFEVTFTVRALAEKWAEVQLPLKNVAVETANVSDPAAVFAPQGDGYVLIAPRPGEYTLTLSFAVRVEESTGRRRIAFGIPPTAVSRLELELPGKDLRVDVEPKMAATVTEAQGENTRLMAFIGNSNRVAVTWRPPEDKVEKGEALVIASQAVQAELGERILRLKTACAYRIERQETDTFRVKLPADMRLLSVKGENIREWTTEDGILAVRLHSPVKDSYALALRFERILEKTPEDLSIPFPSTLGTMREDGYVTLAHEPALRVRIDRSAGLSQIDARELPQAMRSTPLLAGFRYLAHPLTLNLKIERVQPQIRSQATMVASLGQDEDALSGWVDYQIAKVGIFVVRLKFPARWEPASVGDKATVEDFQVATEGAYKVLTANLKNQALGEFRLPFRLTAPGSGTAPGTATLEPVQVLETQQDRGTFGVSAPKAFKLTTLERIGAASGNVQLLHASGLLGQLPQDHDLPLAYTYTQTPASVKLQLERRKTEIRVTGFHVVTVADSGLKIAHELKYFIEFAATDRITFSLPTELDDVFHAKCANLKEKKRLRETDGRSVWELTLQDKLLGPLSVLISHEKDLKKVEADQTHDIALPLVRAEEVESHQGYVTICKDGSLEIEPQTPKNLEAIESVQLPGELRQGNLYLAYRFFQPDYALTLKLKRHAPVELAKTVVNLLRLSAVVSRERKMSVRAVFFVETRGEQFLELTLPASAQLRALAVKRTPVTPKVRRDGVTLIELAAGGAGTSFPVDLVYSQPLAENGEMGAFGTLNLEGPRLPATVPVNKTEVDLFVPKDYSYWGFGGTLHPRTAAHSNTLAWLTGGDQRTVAVYGHPFRMPDQPLGQFPTEGRLLRFETLAPVAKLGFSYCGNKLVVFLDAMLALLVFGAGATLIRAAKLSRLWVGLGAVLIPLLLMWYVNGDAKEPWAAAAIGGGLLAAALLTIALKRRWHEWRELLIRTAPDPFLEEAPEKPVPAEPETAPEEQRSGGEEGPKDSGQRSANSDQTSDPSDHPDPSDKSHRKKR
;
A
#
# COMPACT_ATOMS: atom_id res chain seq x y z
N MET A 1 24.76 -8.87 -0.91
CA MET A 1 23.96 -8.91 -2.17
C MET A 1 24.28 -7.68 -3.01
N ARG A 2 24.17 -7.80 -4.34
CA ARG A 2 24.28 -6.72 -5.36
C ARG A 2 22.99 -5.85 -5.37
N PRO A 3 22.93 -4.68 -6.05
CA PRO A 3 23.44 -3.41 -5.50
C PRO A 3 22.42 -2.25 -5.60
N PHE A 4 22.70 -1.11 -4.95
CA PHE A 4 22.01 0.15 -5.23
C PHE A 4 22.66 0.89 -6.40
N ILE A 5 21.86 1.43 -7.32
CA ILE A 5 22.27 2.26 -8.46
C ILE A 5 21.44 3.55 -8.46
N GLY A 6 22.07 4.68 -8.82
CA GLY A 6 21.38 5.88 -9.30
C GLY A 6 21.54 7.12 -8.41
N GLY A 7 22.29 8.11 -8.88
CA GLY A 7 22.46 9.39 -8.16
C GLY A 7 23.62 10.25 -8.65
N LEU A 8 23.72 10.52 -9.96
CA LEU A 8 24.81 11.33 -10.53
C LEU A 8 24.35 12.07 -11.81
N PHE A 9 23.69 13.23 -11.63
CA PHE A 9 23.41 14.19 -12.72
C PHE A 9 23.03 15.57 -12.16
N ALA A 10 23.93 16.56 -12.27
CA ALA A 10 23.60 17.99 -12.20
C ALA A 10 24.83 18.87 -12.52
N LEU A 11 24.94 19.40 -13.76
CA LEU A 11 25.17 20.82 -14.02
C LEU A 11 25.04 21.17 -15.52
N ALA A 12 24.80 22.47 -15.77
CA ALA A 12 24.82 23.19 -17.04
C ALA A 12 23.56 23.11 -17.94
N MET A 13 22.73 24.16 -17.86
CA MET A 13 22.63 25.18 -18.92
C MET A 13 21.82 26.40 -18.43
N LEU A 14 22.24 27.59 -18.86
CA LEU A 14 21.62 28.88 -18.54
C LEU A 14 21.37 29.58 -19.89
N GLY A 15 20.13 29.97 -20.19
CA GLY A 15 19.77 30.57 -21.46
C GLY A 15 18.37 31.17 -21.41
N ALA A 16 18.27 32.49 -21.50
CA ALA A 16 17.02 33.22 -21.41
C ALA A 16 16.48 33.59 -22.80
N THR A 17 15.16 33.67 -22.92
CA THR A 17 14.49 34.70 -23.72
C THR A 17 13.07 34.93 -23.18
N TRP A 18 12.70 36.20 -23.06
CA TRP A 18 11.31 36.64 -22.86
C TRP A 18 10.79 37.17 -24.19
N THR A 19 9.54 36.84 -24.52
CA THR A 19 8.74 37.61 -25.48
C THR A 19 7.31 37.73 -24.94
N PHE A 20 6.89 38.97 -24.69
CA PHE A 20 5.51 39.31 -24.39
C PHE A 20 4.67 39.27 -25.67
N ALA A 21 3.45 38.75 -25.57
CA ALA A 21 2.32 39.20 -26.37
C ALA A 21 1.14 39.38 -25.42
N GLN A 22 0.55 40.57 -25.40
CA GLN A 22 -0.65 40.86 -24.60
C GLN A 22 -1.87 40.28 -25.31
N GLU A 23 -2.80 39.73 -24.55
CA GLU A 23 -4.20 39.79 -24.96
C GLU A 23 -5.11 40.10 -23.77
N THR A 24 -6.14 40.86 -24.08
CA THR A 24 -7.01 41.70 -23.27
C THR A 24 -7.58 41.11 -21.97
N THR A 25 -7.66 41.97 -20.95
CA THR A 25 -8.50 41.77 -19.77
C THR A 25 -9.99 41.68 -20.14
N ASP A 26 -10.65 40.61 -19.73
CA ASP A 26 -12.09 40.65 -19.44
C ASP A 26 -12.32 40.20 -17.98
N THR A 27 -13.02 41.03 -17.21
CA THR A 27 -13.16 40.88 -15.77
C THR A 27 -14.43 40.11 -15.42
N SER A 28 -14.29 38.80 -15.24
CA SER A 28 -15.23 38.00 -14.47
C SER A 28 -14.47 37.24 -13.37
N PRO A 29 -14.93 37.27 -12.10
CA PRO A 29 -14.25 36.54 -11.03
C PRO A 29 -14.29 35.04 -11.30
N PRO A 30 -13.20 34.29 -11.06
CA PRO A 30 -13.21 32.86 -11.27
C PRO A 30 -14.22 32.18 -10.32
N PRO A 31 -14.91 31.12 -10.75
CA PRO A 31 -15.80 30.38 -9.87
C PRO A 31 -14.99 29.83 -8.69
N VAL A 32 -15.51 30.02 -7.47
CA VAL A 32 -14.87 29.51 -6.25
C VAL A 32 -14.94 27.99 -6.25
N VAL A 33 -13.89 27.35 -6.77
CA VAL A 33 -13.71 25.90 -6.66
C VAL A 33 -13.37 25.57 -5.22
N VAL A 34 -14.39 25.21 -4.43
CA VAL A 34 -14.21 24.64 -3.10
C VAL A 34 -13.56 23.27 -3.27
N ARG A 35 -12.22 23.24 -3.18
CA ARG A 35 -11.46 21.99 -3.11
C ARG A 35 -11.66 21.38 -1.73
N GLU A 36 -12.39 20.27 -1.70
CA GLU A 36 -12.50 19.42 -0.52
C GLU A 36 -11.10 18.98 -0.06
N ARG A 37 -10.77 19.23 1.21
CA ARG A 37 -9.50 18.86 1.84
C ARG A 37 -9.78 17.93 3.00
N THR A 38 -9.69 16.63 2.75
CA THR A 38 -9.71 15.61 3.80
C THR A 38 -8.42 15.69 4.61
N VAL A 39 -8.51 16.04 5.90
CA VAL A 39 -7.36 16.11 6.81
C VAL A 39 -7.54 15.06 7.92
N TYR A 40 -6.59 14.13 8.03
CA TYR A 40 -6.59 13.13 9.08
C TYR A 40 -5.95 13.70 10.36
N VAL A 41 -6.73 13.81 11.43
CA VAL A 41 -6.29 14.29 12.75
C VAL A 41 -6.46 13.15 13.78
N PRO A 42 -5.41 12.79 14.55
CA PRO A 42 -5.55 11.84 15.64
C PRO A 42 -6.56 12.32 16.70
N TYR A 43 -7.39 11.40 17.21
CA TYR A 43 -8.54 11.71 18.07
C TYR A 43 -8.20 12.61 19.29
N GLU A 44 -7.02 12.41 19.88
CA GLU A 44 -6.49 13.19 21.00
C GLU A 44 -6.30 14.68 20.69
N LYS A 45 -5.98 15.04 19.44
CA LYS A 45 -5.70 16.42 18.99
C LYS A 45 -6.93 17.15 18.45
N LEU A 46 -8.07 16.47 18.46
CA LEU A 46 -9.32 16.98 17.89
C LEU A 46 -9.88 18.14 18.72
N LYS A 47 -9.62 18.18 20.03
CA LYS A 47 -10.09 19.24 20.94
C LYS A 47 -9.31 20.55 20.81
N GLU A 48 -7.96 20.50 20.81
CA GLU A 48 -7.10 21.69 20.68
C GLU A 48 -7.31 22.48 19.36
N THR A 49 -7.74 21.78 18.30
CA THR A 49 -7.93 22.39 16.98
C THR A 49 -9.20 23.26 16.92
N PHE A 50 -10.23 22.94 17.71
CA PHE A 50 -11.53 23.64 17.67
C PHE A 50 -11.64 24.83 18.63
N GLU A 51 -10.90 24.84 19.75
CA GLU A 51 -11.01 25.91 20.77
C GLU A 51 -10.43 27.26 20.31
N LYS A 52 -9.68 27.32 19.20
CA LYS A 52 -9.07 28.57 18.69
C LYS A 52 -9.98 29.49 17.89
N GLU A 53 -11.06 28.99 17.28
CA GLU A 53 -11.88 29.79 16.33
C GLU A 53 -13.37 29.89 16.70
N GLY A 54 -13.81 29.23 17.78
CA GLY A 54 -15.03 29.60 18.51
C GLY A 54 -16.37 29.46 17.79
N ARG A 55 -16.43 28.86 16.59
CA ARG A 55 -17.68 28.59 15.85
C ARG A 55 -17.64 27.26 15.09
N GLY A 56 -18.36 26.26 15.58
CA GLY A 56 -18.62 25.01 14.87
C GLY A 56 -19.58 24.11 15.64
N VAL A 57 -20.55 23.51 14.95
CA VAL A 57 -21.46 22.50 15.51
C VAL A 57 -21.04 21.14 14.95
N PHE A 58 -20.90 20.13 15.81
CA PHE A 58 -20.58 18.78 15.37
C PHE A 58 -21.80 18.14 14.72
N LEU A 59 -21.62 17.59 13.52
CA LEU A 59 -22.69 17.00 12.73
C LEU A 59 -22.16 15.71 12.04
N PRO A 60 -22.83 14.54 12.22
CA PRO A 60 -22.52 13.34 11.46
C PRO A 60 -22.52 13.60 9.95
N TYR A 61 -21.61 12.98 9.21
CA TYR A 61 -21.46 13.25 7.76
C TYR A 61 -22.75 13.03 6.95
N GLU A 62 -23.58 12.08 7.36
CA GLU A 62 -24.88 11.81 6.74
C GLU A 62 -25.93 12.89 7.04
N GLU A 63 -25.92 13.47 8.24
CA GLU A 63 -26.72 14.65 8.58
C GLU A 63 -26.18 15.91 7.91
N PHE A 64 -24.85 16.04 7.75
CA PHE A 64 -24.24 17.11 6.97
C PHE A 64 -24.73 17.06 5.52
N LEU A 65 -24.70 15.90 4.87
CA LEU A 65 -25.25 15.76 3.51
C LEU A 65 -26.75 16.06 3.45
N LYS A 66 -27.55 15.62 4.43
CA LYS A 66 -28.99 15.97 4.50
C LYS A 66 -29.22 17.48 4.64
N LEU A 67 -28.56 18.13 5.60
CA LEU A 67 -28.73 19.56 5.84
C LEU A 67 -28.11 20.40 4.73
N TRP A 68 -27.00 19.98 4.11
CA TRP A 68 -26.42 20.63 2.95
C TRP A 68 -27.37 20.60 1.74
N ASN A 69 -27.96 19.45 1.44
CA ASN A 69 -28.94 19.30 0.37
C ASN A 69 -30.28 20.00 0.67
N ALA A 70 -30.65 20.16 1.95
CA ALA A 70 -31.84 20.92 2.35
C ALA A 70 -31.60 22.45 2.38
N ALA A 71 -30.39 22.89 2.73
CA ALA A 71 -29.99 24.29 2.83
C ALA A 71 -29.54 24.91 1.49
N GLN A 72 -29.26 24.08 0.48
CA GLN A 72 -29.23 24.53 -0.91
C GLN A 72 -30.61 24.30 -1.54
N PRO A 73 -31.55 25.27 -1.46
CA PRO A 73 -32.70 25.24 -2.35
C PRO A 73 -32.12 25.25 -3.77
N LYS A 74 -32.46 24.23 -4.56
CA LYS A 74 -32.10 24.15 -5.97
C LYS A 74 -32.74 25.36 -6.64
N LYS A 75 -31.97 26.44 -6.76
CA LYS A 75 -32.45 27.71 -7.30
C LYS A 75 -32.83 27.41 -8.73
N GLU A 76 -34.12 27.26 -8.97
CA GLU A 76 -34.66 27.35 -10.31
C GLU A 76 -34.27 28.74 -10.79
N GLU A 77 -33.18 28.79 -11.54
CA GLU A 77 -32.98 29.85 -12.50
C GLU A 77 -34.31 29.92 -13.25
N LYS A 78 -35.02 31.04 -13.09
CA LYS A 78 -36.00 31.44 -14.08
C LYS A 78 -35.22 31.47 -15.39
N LYS A 79 -35.28 30.36 -16.13
CA LYS A 79 -34.88 30.33 -17.52
C LYS A 79 -35.68 31.46 -18.13
N GLU A 80 -34.98 32.52 -18.51
CA GLU A 80 -35.45 33.42 -19.55
C GLU A 80 -36.03 32.50 -20.62
N LEU A 81 -37.30 32.73 -20.99
CA LEU A 81 -38.02 31.90 -21.93
C LEU A 81 -37.46 32.15 -23.33
N LYS A 82 -36.22 31.68 -23.53
CA LYS A 82 -35.53 31.61 -24.80
C LYS A 82 -36.45 30.77 -25.69
N PRO A 83 -36.89 31.32 -26.84
CA PRO A 83 -37.82 30.61 -27.70
C PRO A 83 -37.21 29.27 -28.09
N PRO A 84 -38.00 28.19 -28.20
CA PRO A 84 -37.49 26.85 -28.48
C PRO A 84 -36.84 26.71 -29.86
N ALA A 85 -36.96 27.74 -30.71
CA ALA A 85 -36.19 27.94 -31.93
C ALA A 85 -35.87 29.44 -32.08
N ASP A 86 -34.70 29.78 -32.63
CA ASP A 86 -34.30 31.19 -32.83
C ASP A 86 -35.21 31.92 -33.84
N ALA A 87 -35.76 31.18 -34.80
CA ALA A 87 -36.75 31.66 -35.77
C ALA A 87 -37.54 30.47 -36.37
N ALA A 88 -38.69 30.74 -36.99
CA ALA A 88 -39.53 29.72 -37.63
C ALA A 88 -40.16 30.22 -38.95
N VAL A 89 -40.25 29.33 -39.95
CA VAL A 89 -41.03 29.59 -41.17
C VAL A 89 -42.49 29.21 -40.92
N THR A 90 -43.37 30.20 -40.97
CA THR A 90 -44.78 30.03 -40.58
C THR A 90 -45.67 29.56 -41.72
N GLY A 91 -45.28 29.81 -42.98
CA GLY A 91 -45.97 29.31 -44.16
C GLY A 91 -45.16 29.50 -45.45
N GLY A 92 -45.51 28.73 -46.46
CA GLY A 92 -44.97 28.85 -47.83
C GLY A 92 -46.04 28.53 -48.87
N ALA A 93 -46.33 29.50 -49.73
CA ALA A 93 -47.27 29.36 -50.84
C ALA A 93 -46.51 29.35 -52.17
N TYR A 94 -46.51 28.21 -52.87
CA TYR A 94 -45.79 27.98 -54.10
C TYR A 94 -46.76 28.02 -55.28
N ALA A 95 -46.56 28.97 -56.20
CA ALA A 95 -47.30 29.05 -57.46
C ALA A 95 -46.35 28.70 -58.61
N GLY A 96 -46.64 27.60 -59.32
CA GLY A 96 -45.78 27.05 -60.37
C GLY A 96 -46.43 26.97 -61.74
N LYS A 97 -45.65 27.19 -62.79
CA LYS A 97 -46.05 26.93 -64.18
C LYS A 97 -45.01 26.05 -64.87
N ALA A 98 -45.43 24.90 -65.37
CA ALA A 98 -44.56 23.94 -66.02
C ALA A 98 -44.36 24.26 -67.51
N GLY A 99 -43.10 24.45 -67.90
CA GLY A 99 -42.67 24.41 -69.30
C GLY A 99 -42.09 23.04 -69.69
N GLU A 100 -41.54 22.92 -70.89
CA GLU A 100 -41.02 21.65 -71.41
C GLU A 100 -39.86 21.05 -70.59
N LYS A 101 -38.91 21.89 -70.17
CA LYS A 101 -37.64 21.44 -69.54
C LYS A 101 -37.48 21.87 -68.08
N ALA A 102 -38.29 22.81 -67.62
CA ALA A 102 -38.27 23.33 -66.27
C ALA A 102 -39.64 23.86 -65.86
N VAL A 103 -39.90 23.85 -64.56
CA VAL A 103 -41.05 24.46 -63.91
C VAL A 103 -40.56 25.70 -63.17
N ARG A 104 -41.11 26.87 -63.48
CA ARG A 104 -40.85 28.08 -62.70
C ARG A 104 -41.84 28.19 -61.57
N PHE A 105 -41.34 28.53 -60.39
CA PHE A 105 -42.10 28.77 -59.17
C PHE A 105 -41.87 30.19 -58.69
N GLU A 106 -42.95 30.85 -58.31
CA GLU A 106 -42.95 32.02 -57.46
C GLU A 106 -43.41 31.58 -56.07
N VAL A 107 -42.65 31.93 -55.03
CA VAL A 107 -42.98 31.61 -53.64
C VAL A 107 -42.85 32.84 -52.76
N THR A 108 -43.76 32.98 -51.81
CA THR A 108 -43.62 33.91 -50.70
C THR A 108 -43.55 33.12 -49.40
N PHE A 109 -42.46 33.33 -48.66
CA PHE A 109 -42.22 32.78 -47.33
C PHE A 109 -42.47 33.83 -46.27
N THR A 110 -43.21 33.44 -45.23
CA THR A 110 -43.37 34.26 -44.02
C THR A 110 -42.52 33.67 -42.90
N VAL A 111 -41.54 34.43 -42.44
CA VAL A 111 -40.53 34.01 -41.47
C VAL A 111 -40.64 34.86 -40.21
N ARG A 112 -40.73 34.23 -39.05
CA ARG A 112 -40.80 34.92 -37.76
C ARG A 112 -39.53 34.67 -36.96
N ALA A 113 -38.71 35.71 -36.81
CA ALA A 113 -37.57 35.72 -35.92
C ALA A 113 -38.04 35.94 -34.47
N LEU A 114 -37.59 35.06 -33.56
CA LEU A 114 -38.02 35.03 -32.16
C LEU A 114 -36.88 35.38 -31.19
N ALA A 115 -35.62 35.10 -31.57
CA ALA A 115 -34.46 35.43 -30.76
C ALA A 115 -34.07 36.91 -30.85
N GLU A 116 -33.59 37.46 -29.73
CA GLU A 116 -33.10 38.85 -29.62
C GLU A 116 -31.73 39.07 -30.29
N LYS A 117 -31.02 37.98 -30.56
CA LYS A 117 -29.79 37.92 -31.39
C LYS A 117 -30.14 37.68 -32.86
N TRP A 118 -29.14 37.79 -33.73
CA TRP A 118 -29.28 37.41 -35.14
C TRP A 118 -29.75 35.94 -35.25
N ALA A 119 -30.79 35.71 -36.05
CA ALA A 119 -31.43 34.42 -36.22
C ALA A 119 -31.25 33.93 -37.66
N GLU A 120 -30.64 32.76 -37.82
CA GLU A 120 -30.47 32.08 -39.10
C GLU A 120 -31.65 31.14 -39.37
N VAL A 121 -32.25 31.25 -40.55
CA VAL A 121 -33.36 30.41 -41.02
C VAL A 121 -32.91 29.64 -42.24
N GLN A 122 -32.63 28.36 -42.04
CA GLN A 122 -32.28 27.45 -43.12
C GLN A 122 -33.51 27.14 -43.97
N LEU A 123 -33.39 27.42 -45.27
CA LEU A 123 -34.37 27.15 -46.30
C LEU A 123 -33.80 26.02 -47.16
N PRO A 124 -34.22 24.75 -46.94
CA PRO A 124 -33.66 23.58 -47.59
C PRO A 124 -34.19 23.43 -49.03
N LEU A 125 -34.08 24.50 -49.83
CA LEU A 125 -34.48 24.55 -51.23
C LEU A 125 -33.41 23.84 -52.08
N LYS A 126 -33.44 22.50 -52.04
CA LYS A 126 -32.53 21.65 -52.84
C LYS A 126 -33.09 21.47 -54.24
N ASN A 127 -32.20 21.33 -55.24
CA ASN A 127 -32.54 21.16 -56.66
C ASN A 127 -33.33 22.33 -57.30
N VAL A 128 -33.19 23.55 -56.77
CA VAL A 128 -33.73 24.78 -57.38
C VAL A 128 -32.60 25.70 -57.87
N ALA A 129 -32.83 26.37 -58.99
CA ALA A 129 -32.05 27.53 -59.41
C ALA A 129 -32.84 28.80 -59.09
N VAL A 130 -32.41 29.57 -58.08
CA VAL A 130 -33.06 30.84 -57.72
C VAL A 130 -32.75 31.89 -58.80
N GLU A 131 -33.81 32.43 -59.42
CA GLU A 131 -33.74 33.49 -60.44
C GLU A 131 -33.72 34.87 -59.77
N THR A 132 -34.55 35.09 -58.75
CA THR A 132 -34.63 36.35 -57.99
C THR A 132 -34.92 36.10 -56.51
N ALA A 133 -34.42 36.98 -55.64
CA ALA A 133 -34.73 36.99 -54.21
C ALA A 133 -34.95 38.42 -53.72
N ASN A 134 -36.05 38.66 -53.01
CA ASN A 134 -36.38 39.96 -52.42
C ASN A 134 -36.83 39.77 -50.96
N VAL A 135 -36.29 40.59 -50.06
CA VAL A 135 -36.49 40.51 -48.60
C VAL A 135 -37.12 41.81 -48.11
N SER A 136 -38.13 41.72 -47.25
CA SER A 136 -38.88 42.88 -46.76
C SER A 136 -38.09 43.89 -45.91
N ASP A 137 -36.93 43.51 -45.39
CA ASP A 137 -36.04 44.36 -44.59
C ASP A 137 -34.64 44.35 -45.23
N PRO A 138 -34.08 45.51 -45.63
CA PRO A 138 -32.76 45.58 -46.27
C PRO A 138 -31.59 45.18 -45.34
N ALA A 139 -31.81 45.06 -44.02
CA ALA A 139 -30.81 44.55 -43.08
C ALA A 139 -30.79 43.01 -42.98
N ALA A 140 -31.76 42.31 -43.56
CA ALA A 140 -31.80 40.85 -43.59
C ALA A 140 -31.16 40.30 -44.88
N VAL A 141 -30.35 39.25 -44.74
CA VAL A 141 -29.49 38.73 -45.82
C VAL A 141 -29.97 37.34 -46.26
N PHE A 142 -30.27 37.18 -47.55
CA PHE A 142 -30.50 35.87 -48.17
C PHE A 142 -29.23 35.40 -48.89
N ALA A 143 -28.71 34.22 -48.54
CA ALA A 143 -27.45 33.70 -49.06
C ALA A 143 -27.51 32.17 -49.28
N PRO A 144 -26.69 31.59 -50.18
CA PRO A 144 -26.51 30.15 -50.26
C PRO A 144 -25.73 29.63 -49.03
N GLN A 145 -26.14 28.50 -48.46
CA GLN A 145 -25.46 27.86 -47.33
C GLN A 145 -25.57 26.34 -47.44
N GLY A 146 -24.44 25.64 -47.59
CA GLY A 146 -24.42 24.19 -47.80
C GLY A 146 -25.07 23.78 -49.12
N ASP A 147 -26.05 22.88 -49.06
CA ASP A 147 -26.83 22.40 -50.21
C ASP A 147 -28.25 23.04 -50.29
N GLY A 148 -28.44 24.17 -49.62
CA GLY A 148 -29.64 25.00 -49.66
C GLY A 148 -29.31 26.49 -49.47
N TYR A 149 -30.24 27.23 -48.88
CA TYR A 149 -30.12 28.68 -48.67
C TYR A 149 -30.42 29.03 -47.22
N VAL A 150 -29.98 30.21 -46.79
CA VAL A 150 -30.25 30.77 -45.45
C VAL A 150 -30.80 32.19 -45.58
N LEU A 151 -31.78 32.51 -44.75
CA LEU A 151 -32.18 33.89 -44.46
C LEU A 151 -31.66 34.26 -43.08
N ILE A 152 -30.84 35.31 -43.00
CA ILE A 152 -30.27 35.84 -41.76
C ILE A 152 -31.09 37.06 -41.36
N ALA A 153 -31.84 36.95 -40.26
CA ALA A 153 -32.66 38.01 -39.70
C ALA A 153 -31.92 38.67 -38.51
N PRO A 154 -31.60 39.98 -38.53
CA PRO A 154 -30.74 40.60 -37.52
C PRO A 154 -31.41 40.90 -36.17
N ARG A 155 -32.75 40.80 -36.08
CA ARG A 155 -33.55 41.19 -34.89
C ARG A 155 -34.90 40.46 -34.86
N PRO A 156 -35.58 40.35 -33.70
CA PRO A 156 -36.93 39.77 -33.62
C PRO A 156 -37.92 40.51 -34.52
N GLY A 157 -38.81 39.79 -35.18
CA GLY A 157 -39.78 40.37 -36.10
C GLY A 157 -40.35 39.38 -37.11
N GLU A 158 -41.24 39.89 -37.95
CA GLU A 158 -41.78 39.15 -39.11
C GLU A 158 -41.11 39.66 -40.39
N TYR A 159 -40.65 38.72 -41.20
CA TYR A 159 -39.91 38.93 -42.44
C TYR A 159 -40.61 38.21 -43.58
N THR A 160 -40.80 38.91 -44.69
CA THR A 160 -41.32 38.33 -45.94
C THR A 160 -40.16 38.15 -46.92
N LEU A 161 -40.01 36.93 -47.43
CA LEU A 161 -39.03 36.58 -48.46
C LEU A 161 -39.79 36.09 -49.70
N THR A 162 -39.70 36.83 -50.79
CA THR A 162 -40.27 36.45 -52.09
C THR A 162 -39.14 35.96 -53.00
N LEU A 163 -39.29 34.75 -53.55
CA LEU A 163 -38.33 34.12 -54.45
C LEU A 163 -39.02 33.73 -55.77
N SER A 164 -38.33 33.93 -56.90
CA SER A 164 -38.58 33.20 -58.14
C SER A 164 -37.48 32.16 -58.33
N PHE A 165 -37.84 30.91 -58.66
CA PHE A 165 -36.87 29.85 -58.93
C PHE A 165 -37.36 28.83 -59.97
N ALA A 166 -36.42 28.18 -60.65
CA ALA A 166 -36.70 27.11 -61.60
C ALA A 166 -36.29 25.73 -61.05
N VAL A 167 -37.14 24.73 -61.29
CA VAL A 167 -36.88 23.29 -61.03
C VAL A 167 -36.82 22.57 -62.38
N ARG A 168 -35.79 21.76 -62.61
CA ARG A 168 -35.66 20.95 -63.83
C ARG A 168 -36.75 19.87 -63.88
N VAL A 169 -37.35 19.65 -65.05
CA VAL A 169 -38.20 18.48 -65.31
C VAL A 169 -37.32 17.29 -65.66
N GLU A 170 -37.50 16.19 -64.95
CA GLU A 170 -36.97 14.89 -65.27
C GLU A 170 -37.99 14.13 -66.14
N GLU A 171 -37.59 13.71 -67.33
CA GLU A 171 -38.45 12.97 -68.26
C GLU A 171 -37.88 11.56 -68.47
N SER A 172 -38.70 10.53 -68.25
CA SER A 172 -38.32 9.13 -68.44
C SER A 172 -39.56 8.33 -68.83
N THR A 173 -39.49 7.64 -69.99
CA THR A 173 -40.52 6.71 -70.50
C THR A 173 -41.97 7.23 -70.35
N GLY A 174 -42.27 8.41 -70.92
CA GLY A 174 -43.62 9.01 -70.89
C GLY A 174 -44.07 9.58 -69.53
N ARG A 175 -43.22 9.49 -68.49
CA ARG A 175 -43.46 10.04 -67.16
C ARG A 175 -42.58 11.28 -66.96
N ARG A 176 -43.19 12.39 -66.52
CA ARG A 176 -42.49 13.62 -66.15
C ARG A 176 -42.52 13.80 -64.63
N ARG A 177 -41.39 14.15 -64.04
CA ARG A 177 -41.23 14.34 -62.59
C ARG A 177 -40.49 15.66 -62.31
N ILE A 178 -40.89 16.32 -61.24
CA ILE A 178 -40.08 17.32 -60.55
C ILE A 178 -39.92 16.89 -59.10
N ALA A 179 -38.77 17.18 -58.51
CA ALA A 179 -38.51 16.96 -57.08
C ALA A 179 -37.59 18.05 -56.55
N PHE A 180 -38.05 18.80 -55.56
CA PHE A 180 -37.29 19.90 -54.95
C PHE A 180 -37.52 19.97 -53.45
N GLY A 181 -36.56 20.56 -52.75
CA GLY A 181 -36.63 20.78 -51.31
C GLY A 181 -37.51 21.98 -50.95
N ILE A 182 -38.17 21.90 -49.80
CA ILE A 182 -39.06 22.94 -49.27
C ILE A 182 -38.84 23.06 -47.75
N PRO A 183 -38.90 24.26 -47.12
CA PRO A 183 -38.90 24.35 -45.67
C PRO A 183 -40.10 23.62 -45.04
N PRO A 184 -39.90 22.91 -43.92
CA PRO A 184 -40.99 22.36 -43.12
C PRO A 184 -41.82 23.49 -42.52
N THR A 185 -43.10 23.58 -42.88
CA THR A 185 -44.06 24.56 -42.32
C THR A 185 -45.36 23.87 -41.91
N ALA A 186 -46.17 24.56 -41.11
CA ALA A 186 -47.49 24.06 -40.72
C ALA A 186 -48.46 23.93 -41.92
N VAL A 187 -48.33 24.81 -42.93
CA VAL A 187 -49.16 24.82 -44.14
C VAL A 187 -48.30 25.17 -45.36
N SER A 188 -47.84 24.15 -46.09
CA SER A 188 -47.23 24.27 -47.41
C SER A 188 -48.27 24.02 -48.50
N ARG A 189 -48.64 25.06 -49.26
CA ARG A 189 -49.63 25.02 -50.37
C ARG A 189 -48.91 25.11 -51.71
N LEU A 190 -49.16 24.15 -52.59
CA LEU A 190 -48.61 24.07 -53.94
C LEU A 190 -49.74 24.20 -54.96
N GLU A 191 -49.64 25.21 -55.81
CA GLU A 191 -50.45 25.33 -57.02
C GLU A 191 -49.53 25.17 -58.23
N LEU A 192 -49.91 24.30 -59.17
CA LEU A 192 -49.07 23.98 -60.33
C LEU A 192 -49.93 23.82 -61.58
N GLU A 193 -49.63 24.61 -62.61
CA GLU A 193 -50.22 24.48 -63.95
C GLU A 193 -49.34 23.56 -64.81
N LEU A 194 -49.92 22.46 -65.30
CA LEU A 194 -49.26 21.43 -66.09
C LEU A 194 -49.79 21.42 -67.54
N PRO A 195 -48.92 21.37 -68.57
CA PRO A 195 -49.35 21.29 -69.96
C PRO A 195 -49.85 19.88 -70.30
N GLY A 196 -51.08 19.78 -70.79
CA GLY A 196 -51.73 18.53 -71.20
C GLY A 196 -53.07 18.30 -70.49
N LYS A 197 -53.99 17.64 -71.21
CA LYS A 197 -55.32 17.25 -70.73
C LYS A 197 -55.30 15.87 -70.05
N ASP A 198 -56.20 15.66 -69.08
CA ASP A 198 -56.49 14.37 -68.45
C ASP A 198 -55.26 13.66 -67.83
N LEU A 199 -54.26 14.45 -67.41
CA LEU A 199 -53.03 13.95 -66.79
C LEU A 199 -53.31 13.31 -65.43
N ARG A 200 -52.80 12.10 -65.20
CA ARG A 200 -52.70 11.57 -63.83
C ARG A 200 -51.50 12.21 -63.14
N VAL A 201 -51.76 12.86 -62.00
CA VAL A 201 -50.78 13.60 -61.22
C VAL A 201 -50.67 13.01 -59.81
N ASP A 202 -49.50 12.47 -59.50
CA ASP A 202 -49.12 11.98 -58.18
C ASP A 202 -48.25 13.02 -57.45
N VAL A 203 -48.49 13.22 -56.16
CA VAL A 203 -47.75 14.17 -55.31
C VAL A 203 -47.24 13.45 -54.07
N GLU A 204 -45.96 13.64 -53.74
CA GLU A 204 -45.28 12.99 -52.61
C GLU A 204 -44.53 14.03 -51.76
N PRO A 205 -44.84 14.19 -50.45
CA PRO A 205 -46.03 13.68 -49.76
C PRO A 205 -47.29 14.48 -50.12
N LYS A 206 -48.46 13.86 -49.94
CA LYS A 206 -49.79 14.43 -50.20
C LYS A 206 -50.65 14.26 -48.96
N MET A 207 -51.02 15.36 -48.31
CA MET A 207 -52.08 15.35 -47.29
C MET A 207 -53.46 15.44 -47.94
N ALA A 208 -53.62 16.41 -48.86
CA ALA A 208 -54.78 16.55 -49.72
C ALA A 208 -54.32 17.12 -51.06
N ALA A 209 -54.92 16.70 -52.17
CA ALA A 209 -54.71 17.37 -53.45
C ALA A 209 -55.96 17.26 -54.31
N THR A 210 -56.36 18.39 -54.89
CA THR A 210 -57.40 18.51 -55.90
C THR A 210 -56.72 18.72 -57.24
N VAL A 211 -57.07 17.90 -58.23
CA VAL A 211 -56.72 18.13 -59.63
C VAL A 211 -57.99 18.65 -60.29
N THR A 212 -57.91 19.80 -60.95
CA THR A 212 -59.04 20.47 -61.59
C THR A 212 -58.63 20.92 -62.99
N GLU A 213 -59.54 20.85 -63.95
CA GLU A 213 -59.35 21.50 -65.25
C GLU A 213 -59.25 23.02 -65.06
N ALA A 214 -58.23 23.65 -65.64
CA ALA A 214 -58.25 25.09 -65.90
C ALA A 214 -58.85 25.34 -67.29
N GLN A 215 -59.33 26.56 -67.56
CA GLN A 215 -59.81 26.92 -68.89
C GLN A 215 -58.66 26.85 -69.92
N GLY A 216 -58.62 25.77 -70.71
CA GLY A 216 -57.60 25.51 -71.74
C GLY A 216 -57.13 24.05 -71.76
N GLU A 217 -56.06 23.75 -72.50
CA GLU A 217 -55.46 22.40 -72.59
C GLU A 217 -54.53 22.05 -71.39
N ASN A 218 -54.70 22.73 -70.25
CA ASN A 218 -53.80 22.62 -69.09
C ASN A 218 -54.51 22.03 -67.86
N THR A 219 -53.83 21.09 -67.19
CA THR A 219 -54.27 20.49 -65.92
C THR A 219 -53.77 21.35 -64.74
N ARG A 220 -54.65 21.80 -63.84
CA ARG A 220 -54.25 22.53 -62.62
C ARG A 220 -54.25 21.61 -61.41
N LEU A 221 -53.09 21.47 -60.77
CA LEU A 221 -52.91 20.82 -59.48
C LEU A 221 -53.00 21.85 -58.36
N MET A 222 -53.76 21.55 -57.31
CA MET A 222 -53.69 22.22 -56.02
C MET A 222 -53.44 21.18 -54.93
N ALA A 223 -52.31 21.26 -54.24
CA ALA A 223 -51.88 20.26 -53.25
C ALA A 223 -51.45 20.89 -51.92
N PHE A 224 -51.81 20.23 -50.83
CA PHE A 224 -51.32 20.49 -49.48
C PHE A 224 -50.31 19.40 -49.10
N ILE A 225 -49.05 19.81 -48.92
CA ILE A 225 -47.91 18.91 -48.73
C ILE A 225 -47.71 18.60 -47.23
N GLY A 226 -48.10 19.54 -46.36
CA GLY A 226 -47.92 19.45 -44.92
C GLY A 226 -46.47 19.71 -44.47
N ASN A 227 -46.15 19.22 -43.27
CA ASN A 227 -44.81 19.31 -42.68
C ASN A 227 -43.83 18.33 -43.37
N SER A 228 -43.29 18.74 -44.51
CA SER A 228 -42.29 18.00 -45.28
C SER A 228 -41.11 18.91 -45.62
N ASN A 229 -39.92 18.31 -45.73
CA ASN A 229 -38.71 18.98 -46.21
C ASN A 229 -38.49 18.87 -47.74
N ARG A 230 -39.36 18.13 -48.44
CA ARG A 230 -39.31 17.92 -49.89
C ARG A 230 -40.71 17.79 -50.49
N VAL A 231 -40.83 18.09 -51.77
CA VAL A 231 -41.99 17.70 -52.58
C VAL A 231 -41.54 17.13 -53.91
N ALA A 232 -42.19 16.05 -54.34
CA ALA A 232 -42.13 15.57 -55.69
C ALA A 232 -43.53 15.58 -56.33
N VAL A 233 -43.61 16.03 -57.57
CA VAL A 233 -44.83 15.94 -58.39
C VAL A 233 -44.47 15.13 -59.63
N THR A 234 -45.28 14.14 -59.95
CA THR A 234 -45.07 13.26 -61.09
C THR A 234 -46.34 13.16 -61.91
N TRP A 235 -46.26 13.34 -63.23
CA TRP A 235 -47.42 13.25 -64.11
C TRP A 235 -47.15 12.39 -65.35
N ARG A 236 -48.22 11.77 -65.87
CA ARG A 236 -48.21 10.96 -67.09
C ARG A 236 -49.59 10.97 -67.79
N PRO A 237 -49.64 10.66 -69.10
CA PRO A 237 -50.88 10.29 -69.78
C PRO A 237 -51.55 9.07 -69.10
N PRO A 238 -52.88 8.89 -69.26
CA PRO A 238 -53.55 7.65 -68.89
C PRO A 238 -53.10 6.48 -69.79
N GLU A 239 -52.92 5.30 -69.21
CA GLU A 239 -52.49 4.07 -69.92
C GLU A 239 -53.58 2.99 -69.87
N ASP A 240 -53.78 2.32 -71.00
CA ASP A 240 -54.61 1.11 -71.12
C ASP A 240 -53.94 -0.12 -70.48
N LYS A 241 -54.76 -1.08 -70.05
CA LYS A 241 -54.28 -2.29 -69.36
C LYS A 241 -53.56 -3.24 -70.32
N VAL A 242 -52.32 -3.60 -69.97
CA VAL A 242 -51.55 -4.69 -70.60
C VAL A 242 -51.43 -5.87 -69.62
N GLU A 243 -51.41 -7.09 -70.15
CA GLU A 243 -51.45 -8.34 -69.39
C GLU A 243 -50.15 -8.64 -68.60
N LYS A 244 -50.27 -9.41 -67.50
CA LYS A 244 -49.17 -9.72 -66.59
C LYS A 244 -48.28 -10.88 -67.09
N GLY A 245 -46.97 -10.71 -66.98
CA GLY A 245 -45.98 -11.81 -66.96
C GLY A 245 -45.45 -12.08 -65.55
N GLU A 246 -44.76 -13.21 -65.36
CA GLU A 246 -44.16 -13.59 -64.06
C GLU A 246 -42.92 -12.76 -63.70
N ALA A 247 -42.66 -12.61 -62.40
CA ALA A 247 -41.56 -11.80 -61.85
C ALA A 247 -40.28 -12.60 -61.59
N LEU A 248 -39.14 -11.96 -61.87
CA LEU A 248 -37.81 -12.55 -61.76
C LEU A 248 -37.16 -12.10 -60.44
N VAL A 249 -37.00 -13.02 -59.48
CA VAL A 249 -36.54 -12.70 -58.11
C VAL A 249 -35.30 -13.51 -57.74
N ILE A 250 -34.33 -12.87 -57.09
CA ILE A 250 -33.15 -13.49 -56.46
C ILE A 250 -33.27 -13.30 -54.94
N ALA A 251 -32.93 -14.30 -54.14
CA ALA A 251 -32.88 -14.20 -52.69
C ALA A 251 -31.46 -14.36 -52.14
N SER A 252 -31.17 -13.64 -51.06
CA SER A 252 -30.04 -13.94 -50.19
C SER A 252 -30.52 -14.17 -48.76
N GLN A 253 -30.10 -15.25 -48.09
CA GLN A 253 -30.47 -15.50 -46.69
C GLN A 253 -29.31 -15.34 -45.69
N ALA A 254 -29.66 -14.90 -44.49
CA ALA A 254 -28.85 -14.99 -43.29
C ALA A 254 -29.61 -15.82 -42.24
N VAL A 255 -29.13 -17.03 -41.93
CA VAL A 255 -29.74 -17.95 -40.96
C VAL A 255 -28.85 -18.08 -39.72
N GLN A 256 -29.40 -17.79 -38.54
CA GLN A 256 -28.74 -17.99 -37.26
C GLN A 256 -29.42 -19.15 -36.51
N ALA A 257 -28.70 -20.26 -36.33
CA ALA A 257 -29.10 -21.42 -35.54
C ALA A 257 -28.49 -21.37 -34.14
N GLU A 258 -29.32 -21.53 -33.12
CA GLU A 258 -28.95 -21.42 -31.70
C GLU A 258 -29.52 -22.63 -30.95
N LEU A 259 -28.65 -23.46 -30.37
CA LEU A 259 -28.99 -24.71 -29.68
C LEU A 259 -28.76 -24.61 -28.16
N GLY A 260 -29.84 -24.61 -27.38
CA GLY A 260 -29.79 -24.83 -25.93
C GLY A 260 -30.07 -26.27 -25.52
N GLU A 261 -29.96 -26.60 -24.24
CA GLU A 261 -30.09 -27.99 -23.74
C GLU A 261 -31.36 -28.71 -24.24
N ARG A 262 -32.47 -27.99 -24.39
CA ARG A 262 -33.79 -28.52 -24.78
C ARG A 262 -34.54 -27.65 -25.81
N ILE A 263 -33.84 -26.78 -26.54
CA ILE A 263 -34.46 -25.88 -27.52
C ILE A 263 -33.53 -25.58 -28.70
N LEU A 264 -34.05 -25.68 -29.92
CA LEU A 264 -33.41 -25.18 -31.12
C LEU A 264 -34.17 -23.94 -31.61
N ARG A 265 -33.45 -22.84 -31.84
CA ARG A 265 -34.01 -21.60 -32.41
C ARG A 265 -33.35 -21.29 -33.75
N LEU A 266 -34.15 -20.85 -34.72
CA LEU A 266 -33.63 -20.25 -35.96
C LEU A 266 -34.12 -18.80 -36.09
N LYS A 267 -33.22 -17.90 -36.45
CA LYS A 267 -33.56 -16.53 -36.89
C LYS A 267 -33.11 -16.42 -38.34
N THR A 268 -34.04 -16.16 -39.26
CA THR A 268 -33.78 -16.11 -40.70
C THR A 268 -34.12 -14.73 -41.22
N ALA A 269 -33.20 -14.09 -41.95
CA ALA A 269 -33.48 -12.88 -42.73
C ALA A 269 -33.27 -13.18 -44.21
N CYS A 270 -34.33 -13.04 -45.00
CA CYS A 270 -34.32 -13.16 -46.46
C CYS A 270 -34.33 -11.76 -47.07
N ALA A 271 -33.29 -11.43 -47.86
CA ALA A 271 -33.21 -10.23 -48.67
C ALA A 271 -33.50 -10.61 -50.14
N TYR A 272 -34.67 -10.24 -50.65
CA TYR A 272 -35.06 -10.44 -52.03
C TYR A 272 -34.65 -9.22 -52.88
N ARG A 273 -34.17 -9.49 -54.09
CA ARG A 273 -33.93 -8.51 -55.16
C ARG A 273 -34.78 -8.92 -56.36
N ILE A 274 -35.47 -7.96 -56.95
CA ILE A 274 -36.42 -8.16 -58.03
C ILE A 274 -35.79 -7.56 -59.28
N GLU A 275 -35.56 -8.39 -60.29
CA GLU A 275 -34.79 -8.05 -61.49
C GLU A 275 -35.71 -7.71 -62.69
N ARG A 276 -36.92 -8.28 -62.73
CA ARG A 276 -37.94 -8.01 -63.76
C ARG A 276 -39.36 -8.23 -63.23
N GLN A 277 -40.27 -7.36 -63.65
CA GLN A 277 -41.68 -7.28 -63.23
C GLN A 277 -41.87 -7.08 -61.72
N GLU A 278 -42.95 -6.40 -61.33
CA GLU A 278 -43.28 -6.20 -59.92
C GLU A 278 -43.93 -7.46 -59.31
N THR A 279 -43.67 -7.73 -58.03
CA THR A 279 -44.29 -8.86 -57.31
C THR A 279 -44.90 -8.41 -55.99
N ASP A 280 -46.07 -8.95 -55.67
CA ASP A 280 -46.81 -8.74 -54.41
C ASP A 280 -46.74 -9.95 -53.47
N THR A 281 -46.14 -11.06 -53.90
CA THR A 281 -46.22 -12.35 -53.18
C THR A 281 -44.85 -13.02 -53.07
N PHE A 282 -44.44 -13.34 -51.84
CA PHE A 282 -43.22 -14.09 -51.53
C PHE A 282 -43.58 -15.42 -50.87
N ARG A 283 -42.88 -16.50 -51.25
CA ARG A 283 -43.11 -17.84 -50.71
C ARG A 283 -41.84 -18.42 -50.08
N VAL A 284 -41.98 -19.03 -48.91
CA VAL A 284 -40.88 -19.68 -48.17
C VAL A 284 -41.36 -21.05 -47.69
N LYS A 285 -40.64 -22.11 -48.05
CA LYS A 285 -40.82 -23.44 -47.47
C LYS A 285 -40.29 -23.41 -46.04
N LEU A 286 -41.15 -23.78 -45.10
CA LEU A 286 -40.83 -23.79 -43.68
C LEU A 286 -39.91 -24.98 -43.33
N PRO A 287 -39.00 -24.82 -42.35
CA PRO A 287 -38.18 -25.91 -41.86
C PRO A 287 -39.04 -26.96 -41.15
N ALA A 288 -38.80 -28.24 -41.43
CA ALA A 288 -39.54 -29.34 -40.81
C ALA A 288 -39.39 -29.35 -39.27
N ASP A 289 -40.42 -29.85 -38.58
CA ASP A 289 -40.51 -29.94 -37.12
C ASP A 289 -40.28 -28.62 -36.35
N MET A 290 -40.46 -27.46 -36.99
CA MET A 290 -40.28 -26.16 -36.34
C MET A 290 -41.56 -25.33 -36.33
N ARG A 291 -41.81 -24.67 -35.20
CA ARG A 291 -42.89 -23.70 -35.02
C ARG A 291 -42.43 -22.33 -35.51
N LEU A 292 -43.18 -21.72 -36.44
CA LEU A 292 -43.02 -20.32 -36.82
C LEU A 292 -43.53 -19.42 -35.67
N LEU A 293 -42.67 -18.51 -35.19
CA LEU A 293 -42.96 -17.58 -34.09
C LEU A 293 -43.30 -16.17 -34.55
N SER A 294 -42.65 -15.69 -35.61
CA SER A 294 -42.90 -14.33 -36.12
C SER A 294 -42.54 -14.21 -37.59
N VAL A 295 -43.39 -13.51 -38.33
CA VAL A 295 -43.14 -13.01 -39.68
C VAL A 295 -43.05 -11.48 -39.58
N LYS A 296 -41.97 -10.87 -40.09
CA LYS A 296 -41.78 -9.42 -40.12
C LYS A 296 -41.25 -8.97 -41.47
N GLY A 297 -41.86 -7.94 -42.03
CA GLY A 297 -41.44 -7.28 -43.26
C GLY A 297 -42.32 -6.05 -43.48
N GLU A 298 -41.89 -5.14 -44.33
CA GLU A 298 -42.67 -3.94 -44.65
C GLU A 298 -43.85 -4.29 -45.56
N ASN A 299 -44.88 -3.44 -45.61
CA ASN A 299 -45.98 -3.56 -46.58
C ASN A 299 -46.78 -4.88 -46.58
N ILE A 300 -46.62 -5.76 -45.57
CA ILE A 300 -47.36 -7.03 -45.48
C ILE A 300 -48.85 -6.77 -45.27
N ARG A 301 -49.68 -7.30 -46.16
CA ARG A 301 -51.15 -7.32 -46.05
C ARG A 301 -51.62 -8.50 -45.22
N GLU A 302 -51.14 -9.69 -45.58
CA GLU A 302 -51.51 -10.96 -44.97
C GLU A 302 -50.38 -11.97 -45.16
N TRP A 303 -50.35 -12.98 -44.30
CA TRP A 303 -49.53 -14.16 -44.53
C TRP A 303 -50.32 -15.40 -44.10
N THR A 304 -50.17 -16.49 -44.85
CA THR A 304 -50.81 -17.78 -44.58
C THR A 304 -49.76 -18.89 -44.64
N THR A 305 -50.04 -19.99 -43.92
CA THR A 305 -49.19 -21.18 -43.92
C THR A 305 -50.03 -22.38 -44.31
N GLU A 306 -49.78 -22.93 -45.50
CA GLU A 306 -50.47 -24.11 -46.07
C GLU A 306 -49.40 -25.09 -46.57
N ASP A 307 -49.59 -26.40 -46.33
CA ASP A 307 -48.68 -27.48 -46.76
C ASP A 307 -47.18 -27.26 -46.46
N GLY A 308 -46.88 -26.59 -45.33
CA GLY A 308 -45.51 -26.26 -44.93
C GLY A 308 -44.88 -25.11 -45.75
N ILE A 309 -45.66 -24.36 -46.50
CA ILE A 309 -45.25 -23.16 -47.24
C ILE A 309 -45.89 -21.94 -46.60
N LEU A 310 -45.05 -20.98 -46.21
CA LEU A 310 -45.46 -19.63 -45.83
C LEU A 310 -45.60 -18.79 -47.09
N ALA A 311 -46.80 -18.29 -47.37
CA ALA A 311 -47.08 -17.29 -48.39
C ALA A 311 -47.27 -15.93 -47.72
N VAL A 312 -46.47 -14.93 -48.10
CA VAL A 312 -46.55 -13.55 -47.62
C VAL A 312 -47.02 -12.67 -48.77
N ARG A 313 -48.17 -12.01 -48.61
CA ARG A 313 -48.77 -11.10 -49.60
C ARG A 313 -48.66 -9.65 -49.12
N LEU A 314 -48.32 -8.75 -50.03
CA LEU A 314 -48.14 -7.33 -49.75
C LEU A 314 -49.39 -6.51 -50.11
N HIS A 315 -49.51 -5.30 -49.56
CA HIS A 315 -50.57 -4.36 -49.93
C HIS A 315 -50.36 -3.74 -51.32
N SER A 316 -49.11 -3.72 -51.80
CA SER A 316 -48.76 -3.22 -53.14
C SER A 316 -47.56 -4.00 -53.68
N PRO A 317 -47.49 -4.27 -55.00
CA PRO A 317 -46.32 -4.89 -55.61
C PRO A 317 -45.04 -4.09 -55.34
N VAL A 318 -43.93 -4.80 -55.16
CA VAL A 318 -42.59 -4.23 -54.99
C VAL A 318 -41.78 -4.50 -56.26
N LYS A 319 -40.90 -3.56 -56.63
CA LYS A 319 -40.14 -3.58 -57.88
C LYS A 319 -38.64 -3.82 -57.74
N ASP A 320 -38.02 -3.38 -56.64
CA ASP A 320 -36.55 -3.35 -56.52
C ASP A 320 -36.01 -4.39 -55.51
N SER A 321 -36.39 -4.27 -54.23
CA SER A 321 -35.95 -5.18 -53.17
C SER A 321 -36.94 -5.29 -52.03
N TYR A 322 -36.95 -6.44 -51.35
CA TYR A 322 -37.83 -6.69 -50.21
C TYR A 322 -37.11 -7.48 -49.11
N ALA A 323 -37.33 -7.13 -47.83
CA ALA A 323 -36.70 -7.78 -46.69
C ALA A 323 -37.75 -8.48 -45.82
N LEU A 324 -37.54 -9.78 -45.55
CA LEU A 324 -38.42 -10.62 -44.76
C LEU A 324 -37.63 -11.31 -43.64
N ALA A 325 -38.02 -11.08 -42.38
CA ALA A 325 -37.43 -11.70 -41.21
C ALA A 325 -38.40 -12.71 -40.57
N LEU A 326 -37.92 -13.93 -40.38
CA LEU A 326 -38.64 -15.08 -39.82
C LEU A 326 -37.94 -15.56 -38.54
N ARG A 327 -38.72 -16.06 -37.59
CA ARG A 327 -38.20 -16.71 -36.37
C ARG A 327 -38.88 -18.05 -36.15
N PHE A 328 -38.11 -19.05 -35.79
CA PHE A 328 -38.58 -20.41 -35.55
C PHE A 328 -38.06 -20.95 -34.23
N GLU A 329 -38.84 -21.83 -33.59
CA GLU A 329 -38.38 -22.65 -32.47
C GLU A 329 -38.78 -24.12 -32.62
N ARG A 330 -38.00 -25.01 -32.01
CA ARG A 330 -38.33 -26.40 -31.76
C ARG A 330 -37.94 -26.73 -30.33
N ILE A 331 -38.92 -27.07 -29.50
CA ILE A 331 -38.67 -27.59 -28.14
C ILE A 331 -38.32 -29.07 -28.27
N LEU A 332 -37.30 -29.51 -27.53
CA LEU A 332 -36.79 -30.89 -27.53
C LEU A 332 -37.12 -31.55 -26.20
N GLU A 333 -37.69 -32.77 -26.24
CA GLU A 333 -38.09 -33.49 -25.02
C GLU A 333 -36.92 -33.73 -24.06
N LYS A 334 -35.76 -34.06 -24.62
CA LYS A 334 -34.46 -34.20 -23.95
C LYS A 334 -33.36 -33.63 -24.86
N THR A 335 -32.17 -33.40 -24.32
CA THR A 335 -30.99 -33.14 -25.13
C THR A 335 -30.72 -34.36 -26.02
N PRO A 336 -30.77 -34.24 -27.36
CA PRO A 336 -30.50 -35.35 -28.26
C PRO A 336 -28.99 -35.58 -28.39
N GLU A 337 -28.56 -36.81 -28.68
CA GLU A 337 -27.16 -37.13 -28.97
C GLU A 337 -26.79 -36.73 -30.42
N ASP A 338 -27.72 -36.95 -31.37
CA ASP A 338 -27.61 -36.51 -32.76
C ASP A 338 -28.77 -35.56 -33.11
N LEU A 339 -28.49 -34.45 -33.81
CA LEU A 339 -29.49 -33.48 -34.26
C LEU A 339 -29.19 -32.99 -35.68
N SER A 340 -30.16 -33.11 -36.58
CA SER A 340 -30.12 -32.46 -37.89
C SER A 340 -30.80 -31.08 -37.80
N ILE A 341 -30.14 -30.04 -38.32
CA ILE A 341 -30.68 -28.68 -38.36
C ILE A 341 -31.51 -28.51 -39.65
N PRO A 342 -32.84 -28.30 -39.56
CA PRO A 342 -33.68 -28.05 -40.72
C PRO A 342 -33.52 -26.58 -41.16
N PHE A 343 -33.48 -26.32 -42.46
CA PHE A 343 -33.32 -24.95 -43.01
C PHE A 343 -34.55 -24.52 -43.83
N PRO A 344 -35.00 -23.25 -43.72
CA PRO A 344 -35.98 -22.69 -44.64
C PRO A 344 -35.40 -22.50 -46.04
N SER A 345 -36.21 -22.65 -47.08
CA SER A 345 -35.84 -22.33 -48.46
C SER A 345 -36.86 -21.39 -49.10
N THR A 346 -36.41 -20.42 -49.88
CA THR A 346 -37.28 -19.54 -50.67
C THR A 346 -37.84 -20.29 -51.89
N LEU A 347 -39.02 -19.88 -52.36
CA LEU A 347 -39.72 -20.49 -53.50
C LEU A 347 -40.10 -19.38 -54.51
N GLY A 348 -40.02 -19.69 -55.80
CA GLY A 348 -40.26 -18.71 -56.88
C GLY A 348 -39.07 -17.79 -57.18
N THR A 349 -37.89 -18.11 -56.64
CA THR A 349 -36.63 -17.37 -56.86
C THR A 349 -35.71 -18.11 -57.82
N MET A 350 -35.07 -17.40 -58.75
CA MET A 350 -34.09 -17.95 -59.70
C MET A 350 -32.85 -18.51 -58.98
N ARG A 351 -32.35 -17.78 -57.97
CA ARG A 351 -31.18 -18.16 -57.18
C ARG A 351 -31.40 -17.82 -55.72
N GLU A 352 -30.87 -18.67 -54.85
CA GLU A 352 -30.78 -18.44 -53.43
C GLU A 352 -29.37 -18.79 -52.94
N ASP A 353 -28.67 -17.82 -52.37
CA ASP A 353 -27.36 -17.98 -51.73
C ASP A 353 -27.33 -17.30 -50.35
N GLY A 354 -26.40 -17.65 -49.47
CA GLY A 354 -26.46 -17.08 -48.13
C GLY A 354 -25.44 -17.58 -47.13
N TYR A 355 -25.70 -17.23 -45.87
CA TYR A 355 -24.85 -17.55 -44.73
C TYR A 355 -25.64 -18.26 -43.63
N VAL A 356 -25.00 -19.24 -42.98
CA VAL A 356 -25.53 -19.95 -41.82
C VAL A 356 -24.54 -19.81 -40.67
N THR A 357 -24.99 -19.43 -39.48
CA THR A 357 -24.19 -19.46 -38.25
C THR A 357 -24.77 -20.44 -37.25
N LEU A 358 -23.92 -21.23 -36.59
CA LEU A 358 -24.30 -22.14 -35.52
C LEU A 358 -23.70 -21.68 -34.20
N ALA A 359 -24.54 -21.55 -33.17
CA ALA A 359 -24.17 -21.28 -31.78
C ALA A 359 -24.85 -22.29 -30.85
N HIS A 360 -24.30 -22.49 -29.65
CA HIS A 360 -24.90 -23.36 -28.62
C HIS A 360 -24.63 -22.84 -27.20
N GLU A 361 -25.42 -23.33 -26.24
CA GLU A 361 -25.19 -23.07 -24.81
C GLU A 361 -23.91 -23.76 -24.29
N PRO A 362 -23.18 -23.15 -23.33
CA PRO A 362 -21.94 -23.73 -22.77
C PRO A 362 -22.10 -25.08 -22.06
N ALA A 363 -23.33 -25.43 -21.64
CA ALA A 363 -23.64 -26.73 -21.04
C ALA A 363 -23.58 -27.90 -22.06
N LEU A 364 -23.53 -27.59 -23.35
CA LEU A 364 -23.41 -28.55 -24.44
C LEU A 364 -22.02 -28.51 -25.06
N ARG A 365 -21.49 -29.68 -25.40
CA ARG A 365 -20.37 -29.84 -26.31
C ARG A 365 -20.91 -30.33 -27.64
N VAL A 366 -20.86 -29.46 -28.64
CA VAL A 366 -21.43 -29.72 -29.97
C VAL A 366 -20.30 -29.91 -30.98
N ARG A 367 -20.43 -30.93 -31.84
CA ARG A 367 -19.51 -31.23 -32.95
C ARG A 367 -20.33 -31.36 -34.23
N ILE A 368 -19.81 -30.86 -35.34
CA ILE A 368 -20.41 -31.09 -36.66
C ILE A 368 -20.00 -32.50 -37.11
N ASP A 369 -20.98 -33.37 -37.32
CA ASP A 369 -20.76 -34.75 -37.80
C ASP A 369 -20.76 -34.80 -39.34
N ARG A 370 -21.71 -34.09 -39.97
CA ARG A 370 -21.83 -34.01 -41.42
C ARG A 370 -22.38 -32.66 -41.87
N SER A 371 -21.81 -32.10 -42.93
CA SER A 371 -22.37 -30.96 -43.65
C SER A 371 -22.45 -31.24 -45.15
N ALA A 372 -23.50 -30.76 -45.81
CA ALA A 372 -23.67 -30.78 -47.27
C ALA A 372 -24.36 -29.50 -47.74
N GLY A 373 -23.97 -28.97 -48.91
CA GLY A 373 -24.40 -27.66 -49.40
C GLY A 373 -23.81 -26.45 -48.67
N LEU A 374 -23.08 -26.68 -47.57
CA LEU A 374 -22.48 -25.68 -46.69
C LEU A 374 -20.95 -25.72 -46.78
N SER A 375 -20.32 -24.58 -47.08
CA SER A 375 -18.87 -24.37 -46.98
C SER A 375 -18.55 -23.60 -45.71
N GLN A 376 -17.75 -24.17 -44.81
CA GLN A 376 -17.34 -23.49 -43.58
C GLN A 376 -16.38 -22.33 -43.89
N ILE A 377 -16.55 -21.21 -43.19
CA ILE A 377 -15.76 -19.97 -43.34
C ILE A 377 -15.30 -19.43 -41.99
N ASP A 378 -14.30 -18.55 -41.98
CA ASP A 378 -13.86 -17.86 -40.77
C ASP A 378 -14.96 -16.90 -40.25
N ALA A 379 -15.02 -16.70 -38.93
CA ALA A 379 -15.98 -15.78 -38.31
C ALA A 379 -15.86 -14.32 -38.81
N ARG A 380 -14.69 -13.92 -39.32
CA ARG A 380 -14.43 -12.61 -39.92
C ARG A 380 -15.08 -12.46 -41.31
N GLU A 381 -15.26 -13.55 -42.04
CA GLU A 381 -15.89 -13.56 -43.38
C GLU A 381 -17.42 -13.47 -43.33
N LEU A 382 -18.04 -13.80 -42.19
CA LEU A 382 -19.46 -13.59 -41.97
C LEU A 382 -19.86 -12.11 -42.09
N PRO A 383 -21.08 -11.78 -42.54
CA PRO A 383 -21.63 -10.44 -42.46
C PRO A 383 -21.60 -9.89 -41.02
N GLN A 384 -21.33 -8.60 -40.84
CA GLN A 384 -21.14 -8.00 -39.50
C GLN A 384 -22.33 -8.25 -38.56
N ALA A 385 -23.57 -8.25 -39.07
CA ALA A 385 -24.79 -8.53 -38.31
C ALA A 385 -24.91 -9.99 -37.79
N MET A 386 -24.05 -10.90 -38.25
CA MET A 386 -24.02 -12.31 -37.84
C MET A 386 -22.81 -12.68 -36.96
N ARG A 387 -21.89 -11.74 -36.68
CA ARG A 387 -20.67 -11.99 -35.89
C ARG A 387 -20.92 -11.97 -34.37
N SER A 388 -21.97 -12.64 -33.90
CA SER A 388 -22.27 -12.78 -32.48
C SER A 388 -21.32 -13.78 -31.79
N THR A 389 -21.04 -13.59 -30.50
CA THR A 389 -20.27 -14.54 -29.67
C THR A 389 -21.16 -15.01 -28.51
N PRO A 390 -21.23 -16.31 -28.18
CA PRO A 390 -20.47 -17.43 -28.76
C PRO A 390 -20.95 -17.84 -30.16
N LEU A 391 -20.00 -18.31 -30.97
CA LEU A 391 -20.20 -18.89 -32.30
C LEU A 391 -19.38 -20.19 -32.36
N LEU A 392 -19.99 -21.29 -32.78
CA LEU A 392 -19.30 -22.56 -33.03
C LEU A 392 -18.72 -22.61 -34.44
N ALA A 393 -19.53 -22.25 -35.44
CA ALA A 393 -19.14 -22.25 -36.85
C ALA A 393 -19.97 -21.26 -37.69
N GLY A 394 -19.31 -20.65 -38.69
CA GLY A 394 -19.96 -19.93 -39.78
C GLY A 394 -19.84 -20.71 -41.08
N PHE A 395 -20.87 -20.65 -41.92
CA PHE A 395 -20.92 -21.28 -43.22
C PHE A 395 -21.47 -20.31 -44.27
N ARG A 396 -21.10 -20.55 -45.53
CA ARG A 396 -21.70 -19.97 -46.73
C ARG A 396 -22.32 -21.09 -47.57
N TYR A 397 -23.43 -20.81 -48.24
CA TYR A 397 -24.04 -21.69 -49.24
C TYR A 397 -24.39 -20.95 -50.52
N LEU A 398 -24.57 -21.71 -51.61
CA LEU A 398 -24.86 -21.19 -52.96
C LEU A 398 -26.14 -21.78 -53.59
N ALA A 399 -26.70 -22.85 -53.01
CA ALA A 399 -27.95 -23.48 -53.41
C ALA A 399 -28.47 -24.43 -52.31
N HIS A 400 -29.74 -24.81 -52.37
CA HIS A 400 -30.35 -25.91 -51.60
C HIS A 400 -30.21 -27.25 -52.33
N PRO A 401 -30.35 -28.41 -51.64
CA PRO A 401 -30.65 -28.57 -50.22
C PRO A 401 -29.42 -28.42 -49.31
N LEU A 402 -29.67 -27.92 -48.09
CA LEU A 402 -28.66 -27.80 -47.04
C LEU A 402 -28.82 -28.92 -46.01
N THR A 403 -27.72 -29.54 -45.59
CA THR A 403 -27.69 -30.51 -44.49
C THR A 403 -26.63 -30.13 -43.47
N LEU A 404 -27.00 -30.09 -42.19
CA LEU A 404 -26.08 -29.90 -41.08
C LEU A 404 -26.48 -30.81 -39.93
N ASN A 405 -25.69 -31.87 -39.71
CA ASN A 405 -25.89 -32.85 -38.64
C ASN A 405 -24.86 -32.63 -37.53
N LEU A 406 -25.32 -32.63 -36.29
CA LEU A 406 -24.55 -32.33 -35.09
C LEU A 406 -24.57 -33.52 -34.13
N LYS A 407 -23.40 -33.81 -33.53
CA LYS A 407 -23.25 -34.64 -32.33
C LYS A 407 -23.15 -33.77 -31.10
N ILE A 408 -23.87 -34.12 -30.05
CA ILE A 408 -24.08 -33.31 -28.85
C ILE A 408 -23.83 -34.16 -27.61
N GLU A 409 -22.87 -33.72 -26.78
CA GLU A 409 -22.59 -34.29 -25.45
C GLU A 409 -22.97 -33.26 -24.37
N ARG A 410 -23.58 -33.67 -23.26
CA ARG A 410 -23.80 -32.78 -22.11
C ARG A 410 -22.53 -32.67 -21.28
N VAL A 411 -22.09 -31.45 -20.98
CA VAL A 411 -20.87 -31.20 -20.20
C VAL A 411 -21.20 -31.24 -18.71
N GLN A 412 -20.53 -32.13 -17.97
CA GLN A 412 -20.66 -32.17 -16.51
C GLN A 412 -19.84 -31.04 -15.85
N PRO A 413 -20.34 -30.44 -14.75
CA PRO A 413 -19.59 -29.44 -13.99
C PRO A 413 -18.35 -30.08 -13.35
N GLN A 414 -17.25 -29.34 -13.34
CA GLN A 414 -16.07 -29.72 -12.57
C GLN A 414 -16.00 -28.89 -11.31
N ILE A 415 -16.13 -29.54 -10.16
CA ILE A 415 -16.21 -28.94 -8.84
C ILE A 415 -15.00 -29.43 -8.05
N ARG A 416 -14.25 -28.49 -7.47
CA ARG A 416 -13.26 -28.75 -6.41
C ARG A 416 -13.65 -27.98 -5.17
N SER A 417 -13.42 -28.56 -4.00
CA SER A 417 -13.75 -27.95 -2.72
C SER A 417 -12.55 -27.91 -1.79
N GLN A 418 -12.46 -26.81 -1.04
CA GLN A 418 -11.53 -26.66 0.07
C GLN A 418 -12.29 -26.14 1.30
N ALA A 419 -12.48 -26.98 2.30
CA ALA A 419 -13.20 -26.61 3.51
C ALA A 419 -12.24 -26.11 4.60
N THR A 420 -12.66 -25.09 5.34
CA THR A 420 -11.97 -24.61 6.55
C THR A 420 -13.00 -24.48 7.67
N MET A 421 -12.84 -25.23 8.76
CA MET A 421 -13.84 -25.28 9.82
C MET A 421 -13.23 -25.61 11.20
N VAL A 422 -13.92 -25.25 12.27
CA VAL A 422 -13.55 -25.55 13.66
C VAL A 422 -14.77 -26.09 14.41
N ALA A 423 -14.60 -27.23 15.07
CA ALA A 423 -15.51 -27.77 16.08
C ALA A 423 -15.13 -27.24 17.47
N SER A 424 -16.11 -26.70 18.17
CA SER A 424 -16.08 -26.28 19.57
C SER A 424 -16.92 -27.26 20.37
N LEU A 425 -16.29 -27.99 21.29
CA LEU A 425 -16.96 -28.95 22.17
C LEU A 425 -17.34 -28.26 23.49
N GLY A 426 -18.62 -28.00 23.72
CA GLY A 426 -19.11 -27.24 24.88
C GLY A 426 -19.78 -28.10 25.94
N GLN A 427 -20.13 -27.46 27.05
CA GLN A 427 -20.95 -28.10 28.09
C GLN A 427 -22.42 -28.20 27.65
N ASP A 428 -23.00 -27.09 27.15
CA ASP A 428 -24.42 -26.99 26.80
C ASP A 428 -24.68 -27.12 25.28
N GLU A 429 -23.85 -26.50 24.44
CA GLU A 429 -23.91 -26.55 22.97
C GLU A 429 -22.52 -26.90 22.39
N ASP A 430 -22.49 -27.82 21.43
CA ASP A 430 -21.36 -27.99 20.52
C ASP A 430 -21.61 -27.17 19.25
N ALA A 431 -20.59 -26.50 18.72
CA ALA A 431 -20.69 -25.72 17.50
C ALA A 431 -19.61 -26.10 16.47
N LEU A 432 -20.01 -26.35 15.23
CA LEU A 432 -19.14 -26.59 14.09
C LEU A 432 -19.31 -25.45 13.09
N SER A 433 -18.35 -24.52 13.06
CA SER A 433 -18.40 -23.31 12.24
C SER A 433 -17.28 -23.30 11.19
N GLY A 434 -17.58 -22.87 9.97
CA GLY A 434 -16.61 -22.88 8.88
C GLY A 434 -17.16 -22.33 7.56
N TRP A 435 -16.43 -22.63 6.49
CA TRP A 435 -16.90 -22.45 5.12
C TRP A 435 -16.27 -23.46 4.17
N VAL A 436 -16.87 -23.58 3.00
CA VAL A 436 -16.30 -24.28 1.85
C VAL A 436 -15.97 -23.27 0.76
N ASP A 437 -14.71 -23.24 0.35
CA ASP A 437 -14.26 -22.56 -0.87
C ASP A 437 -14.44 -23.51 -2.05
N TYR A 438 -15.29 -23.15 -3.00
CA TYR A 438 -15.58 -23.91 -4.21
C TYR A 438 -14.89 -23.31 -5.43
N GLN A 439 -14.36 -24.18 -6.30
CA GLN A 439 -13.91 -23.85 -7.65
C GLN A 439 -14.75 -24.65 -8.66
N ILE A 440 -15.62 -23.97 -9.40
CA ILE A 440 -16.52 -24.56 -10.40
C ILE A 440 -16.06 -24.18 -11.80
N ALA A 441 -15.87 -25.19 -12.66
CA ALA A 441 -15.42 -25.04 -14.04
C ALA A 441 -16.33 -25.77 -15.03
N LYS A 442 -16.20 -25.39 -16.31
CA LYS A 442 -16.98 -25.85 -17.49
C LYS A 442 -18.43 -25.40 -17.50
N VAL A 443 -19.22 -25.76 -16.49
CA VAL A 443 -20.66 -25.46 -16.40
C VAL A 443 -20.97 -25.03 -14.97
N GLY A 444 -21.74 -23.95 -14.83
CA GLY A 444 -22.11 -23.44 -13.52
C GLY A 444 -23.30 -24.19 -12.91
N ILE A 445 -23.38 -24.20 -11.58
CA ILE A 445 -24.39 -24.96 -10.81
C ILE A 445 -25.32 -24.04 -10.01
N PHE A 446 -26.51 -24.53 -9.69
CA PHE A 446 -27.50 -23.84 -8.85
C PHE A 446 -27.66 -24.50 -7.48
N VAL A 447 -27.00 -25.63 -7.22
CA VAL A 447 -27.20 -26.43 -6.01
C VAL A 447 -25.84 -26.91 -5.53
N VAL A 448 -25.61 -26.86 -4.22
CA VAL A 448 -24.46 -27.48 -3.56
C VAL A 448 -24.91 -28.31 -2.37
N ARG A 449 -24.22 -29.43 -2.14
CA ARG A 449 -24.61 -30.45 -1.17
C ARG A 449 -23.48 -30.74 -0.19
N LEU A 450 -23.80 -30.66 1.10
CA LEU A 450 -22.90 -30.91 2.23
C LEU A 450 -23.41 -32.12 3.02
N LYS A 451 -22.54 -33.06 3.36
CA LYS A 451 -22.85 -34.23 4.18
C LYS A 451 -22.11 -34.14 5.51
N PHE A 452 -22.82 -34.37 6.61
CA PHE A 452 -22.27 -34.34 7.97
C PHE A 452 -22.96 -35.35 8.89
N PRO A 453 -22.36 -35.74 10.03
CA PRO A 453 -22.99 -36.68 10.97
C PRO A 453 -24.34 -36.19 11.49
N ALA A 454 -25.31 -37.11 11.68
CA ALA A 454 -26.69 -36.77 12.00
C ALA A 454 -26.88 -36.02 13.35
N ARG A 455 -25.88 -36.01 14.24
CA ARG A 455 -25.89 -35.27 15.51
C ARG A 455 -25.99 -33.74 15.35
N TRP A 456 -25.59 -33.23 14.19
CA TRP A 456 -25.55 -31.79 13.91
C TRP A 456 -26.86 -31.31 13.29
N GLU A 457 -27.27 -30.09 13.63
CA GLU A 457 -28.35 -29.31 13.00
C GLU A 457 -27.79 -28.02 12.38
N PRO A 458 -28.29 -27.55 11.23
CA PRO A 458 -27.84 -26.28 10.65
C PRO A 458 -28.41 -25.08 11.41
N ALA A 459 -27.54 -24.26 11.98
CA ALA A 459 -27.90 -22.95 12.54
C ALA A 459 -27.88 -21.84 11.48
N SER A 460 -26.96 -21.91 10.52
CA SER A 460 -26.91 -21.00 9.35
C SER A 460 -26.15 -21.60 8.18
N VAL A 461 -26.62 -21.37 6.94
CA VAL A 461 -25.94 -21.76 5.71
C VAL A 461 -25.99 -20.62 4.70
N GLY A 462 -24.81 -20.22 4.23
CA GLY A 462 -24.64 -19.10 3.31
C GLY A 462 -25.07 -17.75 3.90
N ASP A 463 -25.01 -16.75 3.04
CA ASP A 463 -25.62 -15.45 3.25
C ASP A 463 -26.87 -15.29 2.34
N LYS A 464 -27.73 -14.33 2.68
CA LYS A 464 -29.00 -14.10 1.95
C LYS A 464 -28.84 -13.54 0.52
N ALA A 465 -27.64 -13.16 0.07
CA ALA A 465 -27.40 -12.78 -1.33
C ALA A 465 -26.98 -13.99 -2.19
N THR A 466 -26.30 -14.98 -1.60
CA THR A 466 -25.83 -16.18 -2.30
C THR A 466 -26.85 -17.32 -2.27
N VAL A 467 -27.43 -17.63 -1.11
CA VAL A 467 -28.35 -18.78 -0.91
C VAL A 467 -29.80 -18.30 -0.92
N GLU A 468 -30.67 -19.05 -1.61
CA GLU A 468 -32.11 -18.82 -1.65
C GLU A 468 -32.81 -19.51 -0.47
N ASP A 469 -32.71 -20.83 -0.41
CA ASP A 469 -33.12 -21.69 0.68
C ASP A 469 -32.14 -22.86 0.87
N PHE A 470 -32.33 -23.62 1.94
CA PHE A 470 -31.64 -24.90 2.13
C PHE A 470 -32.59 -25.92 2.73
N GLN A 471 -32.36 -27.19 2.40
CA GLN A 471 -33.14 -28.33 2.87
C GLN A 471 -32.18 -29.38 3.45
N VAL A 472 -32.62 -30.11 4.47
CA VAL A 472 -31.85 -31.20 5.08
C VAL A 472 -32.63 -32.49 5.03
N ALA A 473 -32.00 -33.52 4.47
CA ALA A 473 -32.49 -34.90 4.50
C ALA A 473 -31.60 -35.76 5.42
N THR A 474 -32.19 -36.61 6.24
CA THR A 474 -31.46 -37.56 7.08
C THR A 474 -31.27 -38.88 6.31
N GLU A 475 -30.01 -39.26 6.08
CA GLU A 475 -29.60 -40.48 5.39
C GLU A 475 -28.85 -41.40 6.37
N GLY A 476 -29.61 -42.15 7.18
CA GLY A 476 -29.06 -43.07 8.19
C GLY A 476 -28.29 -42.33 9.29
N ALA A 477 -26.99 -42.60 9.41
CA ALA A 477 -26.11 -41.96 10.39
C ALA A 477 -25.67 -40.53 10.01
N TYR A 478 -26.05 -40.06 8.83
CA TYR A 478 -25.66 -38.76 8.28
C TYR A 478 -26.88 -37.90 7.95
N LYS A 479 -26.64 -36.61 7.78
CA LYS A 479 -27.54 -35.66 7.13
C LYS A 479 -26.88 -35.11 5.88
N VAL A 480 -27.69 -34.91 4.84
CA VAL A 480 -27.31 -34.23 3.61
C VAL A 480 -28.09 -32.93 3.53
N LEU A 481 -27.35 -31.83 3.55
CA LEU A 481 -27.85 -30.48 3.39
C LEU A 481 -27.69 -30.07 1.93
N THR A 482 -28.80 -29.70 1.30
CA THR A 482 -28.89 -29.21 -0.07
C THR A 482 -29.19 -27.72 -0.01
N ALA A 483 -28.24 -26.88 -0.42
CA ALA A 483 -28.41 -25.42 -0.48
C ALA A 483 -28.63 -24.99 -1.94
N ASN A 484 -29.71 -24.26 -2.20
CA ASN A 484 -30.03 -23.73 -3.52
C ASN A 484 -29.48 -22.30 -3.64
N LEU A 485 -28.82 -22.01 -4.75
CA LEU A 485 -28.11 -20.76 -5.01
C LEU A 485 -28.97 -19.84 -5.87
N LYS A 486 -29.06 -18.56 -5.49
CA LYS A 486 -29.88 -17.56 -6.19
C LYS A 486 -29.45 -17.29 -7.63
N ASN A 487 -28.17 -17.48 -7.92
CA ASN A 487 -27.55 -17.29 -9.22
C ASN A 487 -26.71 -18.51 -9.57
N GLN A 488 -26.51 -18.75 -10.86
CA GLN A 488 -25.63 -19.82 -11.33
C GLN A 488 -24.19 -19.56 -10.88
N ALA A 489 -23.62 -20.41 -10.04
CA ALA A 489 -22.24 -20.31 -9.60
C ALA A 489 -21.30 -20.92 -10.63
N LEU A 490 -20.37 -20.11 -11.16
CA LEU A 490 -19.28 -20.51 -12.05
C LEU A 490 -18.02 -19.72 -11.65
N GLY A 491 -16.86 -20.37 -11.61
CA GLY A 491 -15.65 -19.80 -11.04
C GLY A 491 -15.52 -20.07 -9.54
N GLU A 492 -14.97 -19.12 -8.80
CA GLU A 492 -14.73 -19.26 -7.36
C GLU A 492 -15.88 -18.66 -6.54
N PHE A 493 -16.37 -19.40 -5.53
CA PHE A 493 -17.30 -18.85 -4.54
C PHE A 493 -17.12 -19.52 -3.17
N ARG A 494 -17.57 -18.84 -2.10
CA ARG A 494 -17.46 -19.32 -0.71
C ARG A 494 -18.83 -19.54 -0.10
N LEU A 495 -19.04 -20.70 0.52
CA LEU A 495 -20.25 -21.02 1.29
C LEU A 495 -19.93 -21.11 2.79
N PRO A 496 -20.21 -20.08 3.60
CA PRO A 496 -20.13 -20.18 5.06
C PRO A 496 -21.22 -21.09 5.62
N PHE A 497 -20.93 -21.78 6.73
CA PHE A 497 -21.90 -22.58 7.47
C PHE A 497 -21.61 -22.58 8.97
N ARG A 498 -22.66 -22.74 9.77
CA ARG A 498 -22.60 -23.07 11.19
C ARG A 498 -23.61 -24.16 11.48
N LEU A 499 -23.12 -25.26 12.05
CA LEU A 499 -23.94 -26.33 12.58
C LEU A 499 -23.81 -26.33 14.10
N THR A 500 -24.86 -26.71 14.82
CA THR A 500 -24.85 -26.88 16.27
C THR A 500 -25.37 -28.27 16.65
N ALA A 501 -25.01 -28.74 17.82
CA ALA A 501 -25.49 -29.99 18.39
C ALA A 501 -25.66 -29.81 19.91
N PRO A 502 -26.48 -30.64 20.59
CA PRO A 502 -26.44 -30.73 22.04
C PRO A 502 -24.99 -30.96 22.50
N GLY A 503 -24.57 -30.19 23.50
CA GLY A 503 -23.19 -30.19 23.98
C GLY A 503 -22.70 -31.60 24.26
N SER A 504 -21.45 -31.89 23.92
CA SER A 504 -20.82 -33.18 24.23
C SER A 504 -20.71 -33.44 25.75
N GLY A 505 -21.08 -32.46 26.58
CA GLY A 505 -21.20 -32.61 28.03
C GLY A 505 -19.85 -32.92 28.64
N THR A 506 -18.92 -31.96 28.57
CA THR A 506 -17.48 -32.09 28.85
C THR A 506 -17.17 -32.90 30.12
N ALA A 507 -17.08 -34.21 29.94
CA ALA A 507 -16.72 -35.21 30.94
C ALA A 507 -15.50 -35.99 30.40
N PRO A 508 -14.65 -36.55 31.27
CA PRO A 508 -13.52 -37.35 30.82
C PRO A 508 -13.99 -38.56 30.01
N GLY A 509 -13.50 -38.71 28.78
CA GLY A 509 -14.04 -39.69 27.84
C GLY A 509 -13.46 -39.57 26.42
N THR A 510 -14.06 -40.29 25.47
CA THR A 510 -13.66 -40.23 24.05
C THR A 510 -14.74 -39.59 23.18
N ALA A 511 -14.33 -38.73 22.26
CA ALA A 511 -15.19 -38.11 21.26
C ALA A 511 -14.65 -38.38 19.85
N THR A 512 -15.51 -38.81 18.92
CA THR A 512 -15.18 -38.95 17.49
C THR A 512 -15.81 -37.81 16.72
N LEU A 513 -15.02 -37.14 15.89
CA LEU A 513 -15.45 -36.02 15.06
C LEU A 513 -15.06 -36.24 13.60
N GLU A 514 -15.94 -35.79 12.72
CA GLU A 514 -15.82 -35.88 11.26
C GLU A 514 -16.03 -34.47 10.68
N PRO A 515 -15.21 -34.03 9.71
CA PRO A 515 -15.45 -32.78 9.02
C PRO A 515 -16.65 -32.89 8.09
N VAL A 516 -17.23 -31.75 7.71
CA VAL A 516 -18.27 -31.71 6.67
C VAL A 516 -17.67 -32.17 5.34
N GLN A 517 -18.26 -33.20 4.74
CA GLN A 517 -17.91 -33.71 3.42
C GLN A 517 -18.69 -32.94 2.34
N VAL A 518 -18.01 -32.53 1.28
CA VAL A 518 -18.68 -31.94 0.11
C VAL A 518 -19.07 -33.06 -0.87
N LEU A 519 -20.31 -33.06 -1.34
CA LEU A 519 -20.78 -34.03 -2.35
C LEU A 519 -20.59 -33.48 -3.77
N GLU A 520 -20.59 -34.38 -4.76
CA GLU A 520 -20.52 -34.07 -6.20
C GLU A 520 -19.23 -33.33 -6.66
N THR A 521 -18.25 -33.20 -5.77
CA THR A 521 -16.89 -32.69 -6.02
C THR A 521 -15.96 -33.79 -6.54
N GLN A 522 -15.02 -33.45 -7.43
CA GLN A 522 -13.94 -34.37 -7.84
C GLN A 522 -12.72 -34.31 -6.91
N GLN A 523 -12.65 -33.33 -6.01
CA GLN A 523 -11.61 -33.23 -5.00
C GLN A 523 -12.14 -32.48 -3.77
N ASP A 524 -12.25 -33.19 -2.64
CA ASP A 524 -12.54 -32.60 -1.34
C ASP A 524 -11.30 -32.64 -0.45
N ARG A 525 -10.92 -31.49 0.09
CA ARG A 525 -9.79 -31.34 1.02
C ARG A 525 -10.10 -30.23 2.01
N GLY A 526 -9.42 -30.19 3.15
CA GLY A 526 -9.67 -29.11 4.09
C GLY A 526 -8.81 -29.12 5.34
N THR A 527 -9.02 -28.09 6.16
CA THR A 527 -8.45 -27.98 7.51
C THR A 527 -9.59 -27.96 8.53
N PHE A 528 -9.51 -28.88 9.48
CA PHE A 528 -10.49 -29.11 10.54
C PHE A 528 -9.82 -28.88 11.89
N GLY A 529 -10.34 -27.96 12.71
CA GLY A 529 -9.90 -27.75 14.08
C GLY A 529 -10.84 -28.38 15.10
N VAL A 530 -10.32 -28.83 16.24
CA VAL A 530 -11.15 -29.19 17.41
C VAL A 530 -10.64 -28.50 18.67
N SER A 531 -11.52 -27.76 19.33
CA SER A 531 -11.27 -27.05 20.58
C SER A 531 -12.28 -27.46 21.66
N ALA A 532 -11.85 -27.40 22.93
CA ALA A 532 -12.64 -27.64 24.13
C ALA A 532 -12.22 -26.63 25.22
N PRO A 533 -12.99 -26.47 26.33
CA PRO A 533 -12.63 -25.62 27.45
C PRO A 533 -11.24 -25.96 28.01
N LYS A 534 -10.50 -24.94 28.46
CA LYS A 534 -9.16 -25.05 29.06
C LYS A 534 -9.09 -26.05 30.22
N ALA A 535 -10.22 -26.31 30.89
CA ALA A 535 -10.37 -27.34 31.91
C ALA A 535 -10.12 -28.78 31.40
N PHE A 536 -10.10 -28.99 30.08
CA PHE A 536 -9.88 -30.28 29.44
C PHE A 536 -8.67 -30.23 28.51
N LYS A 537 -7.82 -31.26 28.63
CA LYS A 537 -6.75 -31.55 27.67
C LYS A 537 -7.33 -32.46 26.59
N LEU A 538 -7.28 -31.99 25.35
CA LEU A 538 -7.53 -32.82 24.18
C LEU A 538 -6.25 -33.58 23.80
N THR A 539 -6.35 -34.90 23.62
CA THR A 539 -5.28 -35.74 23.09
C THR A 539 -5.81 -36.55 21.91
N THR A 540 -5.08 -36.63 20.80
CA THR A 540 -5.49 -37.45 19.65
C THR A 540 -5.18 -38.93 19.91
N LEU A 541 -6.20 -39.78 19.79
CA LEU A 541 -6.04 -41.24 19.88
C LEU A 541 -5.85 -41.87 18.49
N GLU A 542 -6.81 -41.64 17.60
CA GLU A 542 -6.87 -42.25 16.26
C GLU A 542 -7.22 -41.19 15.22
N ARG A 543 -6.75 -41.39 13.98
CA ARG A 543 -7.06 -40.55 12.82
C ARG A 543 -7.26 -41.45 11.59
N ILE A 544 -8.32 -41.18 10.83
CA ILE A 544 -8.62 -41.82 9.54
C ILE A 544 -8.71 -40.69 8.51
N GLY A 545 -8.04 -40.81 7.35
CA GLY A 545 -8.08 -39.80 6.28
C GLY A 545 -7.48 -38.41 6.61
N ALA A 546 -7.03 -38.19 7.86
CA ALA A 546 -6.59 -36.89 8.38
C ALA A 546 -5.15 -36.92 8.91
N ALA A 547 -4.33 -35.96 8.50
CA ALA A 547 -2.99 -35.68 9.02
C ALA A 547 -3.03 -34.57 10.08
N SER A 548 -1.93 -34.37 10.81
CA SER A 548 -1.77 -33.20 11.68
C SER A 548 -1.71 -31.93 10.82
N GLY A 549 -2.55 -30.95 11.13
CA GLY A 549 -2.62 -29.65 10.45
C GLY A 549 -1.81 -28.57 11.16
N ASN A 550 -1.68 -27.42 10.51
CA ASN A 550 -1.07 -26.23 11.10
C ASN A 550 -2.15 -25.32 11.72
N VAL A 551 -2.10 -25.11 13.04
CA VAL A 551 -3.04 -24.23 13.77
C VAL A 551 -3.02 -22.79 13.22
N GLN A 552 -1.89 -22.33 12.67
CA GLN A 552 -1.78 -21.00 12.07
C GLN A 552 -2.72 -20.80 10.86
N LEU A 553 -3.08 -21.86 10.14
CA LEU A 553 -4.06 -21.77 9.05
C LEU A 553 -5.48 -21.49 9.58
N LEU A 554 -5.84 -22.10 10.71
CA LEU A 554 -7.10 -21.81 11.41
C LEU A 554 -7.08 -20.42 12.06
N HIS A 555 -5.93 -19.98 12.60
CA HIS A 555 -5.78 -18.62 13.12
C HIS A 555 -5.91 -17.57 12.02
N ALA A 556 -5.23 -17.75 10.88
CA ALA A 556 -5.30 -16.86 9.73
C ALA A 556 -6.69 -16.81 9.07
N SER A 557 -7.50 -17.86 9.24
CA SER A 557 -8.89 -17.88 8.79
C SER A 557 -9.79 -16.92 9.59
N GLY A 558 -9.46 -16.63 10.84
CA GLY A 558 -10.30 -15.86 11.76
C GLY A 558 -11.37 -16.68 12.50
N LEU A 559 -11.55 -17.97 12.21
CA LEU A 559 -12.49 -18.84 12.92
C LEU A 559 -12.20 -18.95 14.43
N LEU A 560 -10.95 -18.77 14.86
CA LEU A 560 -10.62 -18.80 16.29
C LEU A 560 -11.27 -17.67 17.08
N GLY A 561 -11.62 -16.54 16.44
CA GLY A 561 -12.39 -15.46 17.07
C GLY A 561 -13.86 -15.79 17.33
N GLN A 562 -14.35 -16.93 16.82
CA GLN A 562 -15.71 -17.44 17.07
C GLN A 562 -15.74 -18.48 18.20
N LEU A 563 -14.59 -18.86 18.76
CA LEU A 563 -14.51 -19.78 19.90
C LEU A 563 -14.87 -19.06 21.22
N PRO A 564 -15.48 -19.76 22.19
CA PRO A 564 -15.64 -19.25 23.55
C PRO A 564 -14.30 -18.85 24.20
N GLN A 565 -14.29 -17.86 25.10
CA GLN A 565 -13.04 -17.33 25.68
C GLN A 565 -12.34 -18.33 26.64
N ASP A 566 -13.10 -19.25 27.21
CA ASP A 566 -12.64 -20.31 28.10
C ASP A 566 -12.04 -21.52 27.34
N HIS A 567 -12.13 -21.55 26.00
CA HIS A 567 -11.57 -22.62 25.18
C HIS A 567 -10.05 -22.52 24.97
N ASP A 568 -9.41 -23.68 24.81
CA ASP A 568 -7.99 -23.83 24.45
C ASP A 568 -7.80 -23.76 22.91
N LEU A 569 -6.57 -23.54 22.45
CA LEU A 569 -6.24 -23.53 21.03
C LEU A 569 -6.61 -24.89 20.38
N PRO A 570 -7.29 -24.89 19.22
CA PRO A 570 -7.74 -26.14 18.63
C PRO A 570 -6.58 -27.01 18.17
N LEU A 571 -6.73 -28.32 18.35
CA LEU A 571 -5.95 -29.31 17.62
C LEU A 571 -6.35 -29.22 16.14
N ALA A 572 -5.39 -28.91 15.28
CA ALA A 572 -5.62 -28.76 13.84
C ALA A 572 -5.31 -30.06 13.09
N TYR A 573 -6.13 -30.37 12.10
CA TYR A 573 -6.01 -31.50 11.20
C TYR A 573 -6.18 -31.05 9.75
N THR A 574 -5.50 -31.72 8.82
CA THR A 574 -5.68 -31.50 7.38
C THR A 574 -6.05 -32.81 6.73
N TYR A 575 -7.10 -32.81 5.90
CA TYR A 575 -7.54 -33.97 5.13
C TYR A 575 -7.49 -33.70 3.63
N THR A 576 -7.21 -34.75 2.86
CA THR A 576 -7.16 -34.74 1.38
C THR A 576 -7.92 -35.91 0.75
N GLN A 577 -8.56 -36.72 1.59
CA GLN A 577 -9.36 -37.89 1.23
C GLN A 577 -10.57 -37.94 2.17
N THR A 578 -11.68 -38.49 1.68
CA THR A 578 -12.92 -38.70 2.45
C THR A 578 -13.31 -40.17 2.41
N PRO A 579 -13.81 -40.78 3.51
CA PRO A 579 -14.10 -40.14 4.79
C PRO A 579 -12.83 -39.81 5.60
N ALA A 580 -12.91 -38.73 6.37
CA ALA A 580 -11.90 -38.35 7.35
C ALA A 580 -12.55 -38.32 8.74
N SER A 581 -11.85 -38.79 9.76
CA SER A 581 -12.33 -38.75 11.15
C SER A 581 -11.17 -38.66 12.13
N VAL A 582 -11.44 -38.08 13.30
CA VAL A 582 -10.49 -37.93 14.39
C VAL A 582 -11.17 -38.35 15.69
N LYS A 583 -10.52 -39.24 16.43
CA LYS A 583 -10.94 -39.69 17.76
C LYS A 583 -10.04 -39.07 18.82
N LEU A 584 -10.66 -38.37 19.75
CA LEU A 584 -10.00 -37.58 20.79
C LEU A 584 -10.31 -38.14 22.17
N GLN A 585 -9.30 -38.14 23.04
CA GLN A 585 -9.47 -38.29 24.48
C GLN A 585 -9.60 -36.91 25.11
N LEU A 586 -10.62 -36.73 25.96
CA LEU A 586 -10.80 -35.59 26.84
C LEU A 586 -10.33 -36.01 28.25
N GLU A 587 -9.34 -35.31 28.80
CA GLU A 587 -8.85 -35.50 30.17
C GLU A 587 -9.04 -34.21 30.96
N ARG A 588 -9.66 -34.27 32.15
CA ARG A 588 -9.82 -33.08 32.99
C ARG A 588 -8.47 -32.68 33.59
N ARG A 589 -8.02 -31.45 33.31
CA ARG A 589 -6.83 -30.84 33.93
C ARG A 589 -7.11 -30.50 35.39
N LYS A 590 -6.08 -30.55 36.24
CA LYS A 590 -6.12 -29.99 37.59
C LYS A 590 -6.05 -28.47 37.51
N THR A 591 -6.48 -27.77 38.57
CA THR A 591 -6.15 -26.36 38.75
C THR A 591 -4.65 -26.21 38.81
N GLU A 592 -4.06 -25.36 37.96
CA GLU A 592 -2.69 -24.87 38.14
C GLU A 592 -2.75 -23.40 38.54
N ILE A 593 -1.90 -22.99 39.48
CA ILE A 593 -1.83 -21.63 40.00
C ILE A 593 -0.40 -21.13 39.84
N ARG A 594 -0.22 -20.05 39.09
CA ARG A 594 1.07 -19.37 38.92
C ARG A 594 1.03 -18.03 39.61
N VAL A 595 2.10 -17.66 40.32
CA VAL A 595 2.14 -16.40 41.08
C VAL A 595 3.34 -15.57 40.67
N THR A 596 3.07 -14.30 40.36
CA THR A 596 4.11 -13.27 40.29
C THR A 596 4.03 -12.41 41.55
N GLY A 597 5.06 -12.49 42.39
CA GLY A 597 5.19 -11.71 43.62
C GLY A 597 5.91 -10.38 43.38
N PHE A 598 5.34 -9.29 43.88
CA PHE A 598 5.98 -7.99 43.92
C PHE A 598 6.11 -7.53 45.36
N HIS A 599 7.33 -7.24 45.78
CA HIS A 599 7.63 -6.84 47.16
C HIS A 599 8.30 -5.47 47.15
N VAL A 600 7.66 -4.50 47.80
CA VAL A 600 8.12 -3.11 47.90
C VAL A 600 8.43 -2.83 49.36
N VAL A 601 9.70 -2.53 49.64
CA VAL A 601 10.23 -2.26 50.97
C VAL A 601 10.68 -0.80 51.01
N THR A 602 9.95 0.05 51.71
CA THR A 602 10.32 1.46 51.90
C THR A 602 11.02 1.62 53.24
N VAL A 603 12.29 2.05 53.20
CA VAL A 603 13.14 2.26 54.37
C VAL A 603 13.12 3.74 54.74
N ALA A 604 12.48 4.07 55.86
CA ALA A 604 12.39 5.43 56.39
C ALA A 604 13.06 5.55 57.77
N ASP A 605 13.35 6.77 58.20
CA ASP A 605 14.10 7.04 59.45
C ASP A 605 13.35 6.63 60.74
N SER A 606 12.04 6.34 60.65
CA SER A 606 11.19 5.87 61.75
C SER A 606 10.82 4.38 61.69
N GLY A 607 10.91 3.74 60.52
CA GLY A 607 10.29 2.43 60.30
C GLY A 607 10.48 1.87 58.89
N LEU A 608 10.23 0.58 58.75
CA LEU A 608 10.12 -0.12 57.46
C LEU A 608 8.64 -0.26 57.10
N LYS A 609 8.23 0.23 55.92
CA LYS A 609 6.89 -0.04 55.36
C LYS A 609 7.02 -1.06 54.25
N ILE A 610 6.31 -2.19 54.36
CA ILE A 610 6.47 -3.31 53.44
C ILE A 610 5.12 -3.69 52.84
N ALA A 611 5.05 -3.68 51.52
CA ALA A 611 3.90 -4.11 50.74
C ALA A 611 4.28 -5.31 49.87
N HIS A 612 3.46 -6.36 49.91
CA HIS A 612 3.57 -7.55 49.08
C HIS A 612 2.31 -7.65 48.22
N GLU A 613 2.44 -7.52 46.91
CA GLU A 613 1.37 -7.81 45.96
C GLU A 613 1.64 -9.17 45.30
N LEU A 614 0.80 -10.15 45.59
CA LEU A 614 0.83 -11.46 44.95
C LEU A 614 -0.20 -11.48 43.82
N LYS A 615 0.26 -11.47 42.56
CA LYS A 615 -0.62 -11.65 41.39
C LYS A 615 -0.69 -13.13 41.05
N TYR A 616 -1.76 -13.76 41.51
CA TYR A 616 -2.14 -15.14 41.18
C TYR A 616 -2.74 -15.20 39.77
N PHE A 617 -2.47 -16.28 39.05
CA PHE A 617 -3.03 -16.59 37.74
C PHE A 617 -3.51 -18.04 37.78
N ILE A 618 -4.82 -18.22 37.85
CA ILE A 618 -5.49 -19.52 38.02
C ILE A 618 -5.80 -20.08 36.62
N GLU A 619 -5.13 -21.16 36.25
CA GLU A 619 -5.25 -21.82 34.95
C GLU A 619 -6.05 -23.12 35.03
N PHE A 620 -6.64 -23.47 33.89
CA PHE A 620 -7.41 -24.69 33.63
C PHE A 620 -8.73 -24.87 34.42
N ALA A 621 -8.71 -24.90 35.75
CA ALA A 621 -9.90 -25.18 36.56
C ALA A 621 -10.09 -24.15 37.68
N ALA A 622 -11.27 -23.52 37.73
CA ALA A 622 -11.56 -22.44 38.65
C ALA A 622 -11.57 -22.88 40.13
N THR A 623 -10.98 -22.06 41.00
CA THR A 623 -10.94 -22.26 42.46
C THR A 623 -11.50 -21.04 43.19
N ASP A 624 -12.08 -21.27 44.36
CA ASP A 624 -12.50 -20.27 45.34
C ASP A 624 -11.51 -20.13 46.51
N ARG A 625 -10.43 -20.90 46.54
CA ARG A 625 -9.42 -20.92 47.61
C ARG A 625 -8.03 -20.67 47.07
N ILE A 626 -7.28 -19.84 47.79
CA ILE A 626 -5.85 -19.57 47.57
C ILE A 626 -5.13 -19.54 48.92
N THR A 627 -3.87 -19.97 48.95
CA THR A 627 -3.05 -20.00 50.17
C THR A 627 -1.75 -19.20 50.03
N PHE A 628 -1.28 -18.68 51.16
CA PHE A 628 0.00 -17.97 51.29
C PHE A 628 0.58 -18.15 52.69
N SER A 629 1.90 -18.04 52.84
CA SER A 629 2.59 -18.07 54.13
C SER A 629 3.29 -16.75 54.43
N LEU A 630 3.28 -16.37 55.71
CA LEU A 630 4.03 -15.26 56.28
C LEU A 630 4.74 -15.70 57.58
N PRO A 631 5.85 -15.06 57.99
CA PRO A 631 6.47 -15.31 59.30
C PRO A 631 5.50 -15.07 60.45
N THR A 632 5.53 -15.91 61.48
CA THR A 632 4.59 -15.85 62.62
C THR A 632 4.61 -14.52 63.37
N GLU A 633 5.75 -13.79 63.36
CA GLU A 633 5.89 -12.41 63.86
C GLU A 633 4.83 -11.43 63.30
N LEU A 634 4.29 -11.69 62.12
CA LEU A 634 3.38 -10.77 61.43
C LEU A 634 1.89 -11.09 61.62
N ASP A 635 1.52 -12.22 62.23
CA ASP A 635 0.14 -12.74 62.24
C ASP A 635 -0.92 -11.73 62.73
N ASP A 636 -0.57 -10.91 63.72
CA ASP A 636 -1.45 -9.89 64.31
C ASP A 636 -1.35 -8.49 63.65
N VAL A 637 -0.32 -8.25 62.82
CA VAL A 637 0.06 -6.91 62.32
C VAL A 637 -0.27 -6.73 60.83
N PHE A 638 -0.45 -7.82 60.07
CA PHE A 638 -0.67 -7.73 58.62
C PHE A 638 -2.11 -7.41 58.21
N HIS A 639 -2.24 -6.54 57.21
CA HIS A 639 -3.50 -6.29 56.50
C HIS A 639 -3.45 -6.91 55.11
N ALA A 640 -4.40 -7.81 54.80
CA ALA A 640 -4.57 -8.41 53.48
C ALA A 640 -5.86 -7.90 52.82
N LYS A 641 -5.79 -7.57 51.53
CA LYS A 641 -6.93 -7.14 50.69
C LYS A 641 -6.87 -7.84 49.33
N CYS A 642 -8.00 -8.36 48.86
CA CYS A 642 -8.18 -8.86 47.50
C CYS A 642 -9.64 -8.68 47.06
N ALA A 643 -9.89 -8.80 45.76
CA ALA A 643 -11.25 -8.76 45.21
C ALA A 643 -12.07 -9.98 45.66
N ASN A 644 -13.36 -9.79 45.90
CA ASN A 644 -14.34 -10.82 46.25
C ASN A 644 -13.94 -11.72 47.45
N LEU A 645 -13.19 -11.19 48.42
CA LEU A 645 -12.85 -11.89 49.65
C LEU A 645 -14.12 -12.20 50.47
N LYS A 646 -14.27 -13.44 50.92
CA LYS A 646 -15.33 -13.91 51.81
C LYS A 646 -14.82 -14.16 53.23
N GLU A 647 -13.72 -14.89 53.37
CA GLU A 647 -13.14 -15.27 54.66
C GLU A 647 -11.60 -15.36 54.57
N LYS A 648 -10.90 -14.93 55.63
CA LYS A 648 -9.45 -15.14 55.84
C LYS A 648 -9.29 -16.06 57.05
N LYS A 649 -8.65 -17.23 56.87
CA LYS A 649 -8.48 -18.24 57.93
C LYS A 649 -7.03 -18.74 58.01
N ARG A 650 -6.49 -18.90 59.22
CA ARG A 650 -5.19 -19.55 59.44
C ARG A 650 -5.37 -21.07 59.40
N LEU A 651 -4.63 -21.77 58.54
CA LEU A 651 -4.73 -23.22 58.36
C LEU A 651 -3.78 -24.00 59.27
N ARG A 652 -2.49 -23.64 59.24
CA ARG A 652 -1.41 -24.33 59.96
C ARG A 652 -0.24 -23.39 60.24
N GLU A 653 0.55 -23.75 61.23
CA GLU A 653 1.85 -23.14 61.55
C GLU A 653 2.93 -24.19 61.32
N THR A 654 4.03 -23.84 60.66
CA THR A 654 5.13 -24.76 60.33
C THR A 654 6.42 -23.95 60.16
N ASP A 655 7.52 -24.40 60.79
CA ASP A 655 8.86 -23.79 60.69
C ASP A 655 8.90 -22.25 60.87
N GLY A 656 8.16 -21.72 61.85
CA GLY A 656 8.10 -20.28 62.14
C GLY A 656 7.32 -19.46 61.10
N ARG A 657 6.51 -20.10 60.25
CA ARG A 657 5.59 -19.45 59.30
C ARG A 657 4.16 -19.92 59.51
N SER A 658 3.22 -18.98 59.44
CA SER A 658 1.78 -19.24 59.43
C SER A 658 1.27 -19.30 57.99
N VAL A 659 0.54 -20.35 57.66
CA VAL A 659 -0.15 -20.53 56.37
C VAL A 659 -1.60 -20.07 56.51
N TRP A 660 -2.00 -19.16 55.63
CA TRP A 660 -3.31 -18.52 55.59
C TRP A 660 -4.04 -18.90 54.29
N GLU A 661 -5.32 -19.24 54.41
CA GLU A 661 -6.27 -19.47 53.31
C GLU A 661 -7.17 -18.23 53.16
N LEU A 662 -7.31 -17.77 51.92
CA LEU A 662 -8.34 -16.81 51.53
C LEU A 662 -9.40 -17.57 50.75
N THR A 663 -10.64 -17.52 51.24
CA THR A 663 -11.80 -18.03 50.52
C THR A 663 -12.51 -16.86 49.85
N LEU A 664 -12.79 -17.01 48.56
CA LEU A 664 -13.51 -16.04 47.72
C LEU A 664 -15.02 -16.27 47.77
N GLN A 665 -15.79 -15.31 47.25
CA GLN A 665 -17.25 -15.44 47.14
C GLN A 665 -17.66 -16.38 45.99
N ASP A 666 -16.97 -16.26 44.85
CA ASP A 666 -17.17 -17.08 43.65
C ASP A 666 -15.89 -17.81 43.25
N LYS A 667 -16.01 -18.91 42.50
CA LYS A 667 -14.87 -19.61 41.89
C LYS A 667 -14.33 -18.78 40.73
N LEU A 668 -13.02 -18.53 40.74
CA LEU A 668 -12.34 -17.67 39.77
C LEU A 668 -11.41 -18.48 38.84
N LEU A 669 -11.36 -18.08 37.58
CA LEU A 669 -10.37 -18.50 36.59
C LEU A 669 -9.68 -17.24 36.04
N GLY A 670 -8.37 -17.29 35.84
CA GLY A 670 -7.57 -16.14 35.40
C GLY A 670 -6.92 -15.35 36.56
N PRO A 671 -6.69 -14.03 36.38
CA PRO A 671 -5.86 -13.23 37.29
C PRO A 671 -6.58 -12.79 38.58
N LEU A 672 -5.86 -12.81 39.70
CA LEU A 672 -6.29 -12.29 41.01
C LEU A 672 -5.11 -11.64 41.73
N SER A 673 -5.28 -10.40 42.19
CA SER A 673 -4.24 -9.69 42.94
C SER A 673 -4.58 -9.64 44.43
N VAL A 674 -3.63 -10.05 45.27
CA VAL A 674 -3.72 -10.04 46.73
C VAL A 674 -2.66 -9.08 47.26
N LEU A 675 -3.08 -7.98 47.89
CA LEU A 675 -2.19 -7.00 48.50
C LEU A 675 -2.10 -7.25 50.01
N ILE A 676 -0.89 -7.41 50.52
CA ILE A 676 -0.56 -7.66 51.92
C ILE A 676 0.41 -6.58 52.39
N SER A 677 0.01 -5.76 53.35
CA SER A 677 0.81 -4.65 53.88
C SER A 677 1.02 -4.76 55.39
N HIS A 678 2.23 -4.46 55.85
CA HIS A 678 2.58 -4.32 57.26
C HIS A 678 3.70 -3.28 57.44
N GLU A 679 3.87 -2.81 58.68
CA GLU A 679 4.92 -1.85 59.06
C GLU A 679 5.73 -2.44 60.22
N LYS A 680 7.05 -2.24 60.23
CA LYS A 680 7.98 -2.70 61.27
C LYS A 680 8.77 -1.51 61.81
N ASP A 681 8.48 -1.11 63.06
CA ASP A 681 9.14 0.01 63.71
C ASP A 681 10.64 -0.22 63.91
N LEU A 682 11.43 0.80 63.60
CA LEU A 682 12.85 0.83 63.91
C LEU A 682 13.04 1.45 65.30
N LYS A 683 13.08 0.62 66.35
CA LYS A 683 13.45 1.06 67.70
C LYS A 683 14.79 1.80 67.62
N LYS A 684 14.78 3.08 68.00
CA LYS A 684 15.85 4.09 67.80
C LYS A 684 17.24 3.50 67.48
N VAL A 685 17.54 3.39 66.19
CA VAL A 685 18.90 3.12 65.71
C VAL A 685 19.81 4.25 66.19
N GLU A 686 20.70 3.95 67.13
CA GLU A 686 21.68 4.91 67.65
C GLU A 686 22.68 5.31 66.56
N ALA A 687 23.24 6.52 66.68
CA ALA A 687 24.23 7.01 65.72
C ALA A 687 25.47 6.11 65.69
N ASP A 688 26.00 5.89 64.48
CA ASP A 688 27.14 5.02 64.16
C ASP A 688 27.02 3.52 64.50
N GLN A 689 25.91 3.08 65.12
CA GLN A 689 25.61 1.66 65.28
C GLN A 689 24.95 1.07 64.03
N THR A 690 25.31 -0.17 63.74
CA THR A 690 24.79 -0.95 62.61
C THR A 690 23.73 -1.92 63.10
N HIS A 691 22.59 -2.01 62.40
CA HIS A 691 21.49 -2.92 62.72
C HIS A 691 21.16 -3.81 61.52
N ASP A 692 21.27 -5.14 61.70
CA ASP A 692 20.89 -6.13 60.68
C ASP A 692 19.41 -6.50 60.82
N ILE A 693 18.64 -6.40 59.73
CA ILE A 693 17.20 -6.65 59.70
C ILE A 693 16.83 -7.63 58.59
N ALA A 694 16.41 -8.83 58.97
CA ALA A 694 15.81 -9.79 58.04
C ALA A 694 14.44 -9.29 57.58
N LEU A 695 14.21 -9.26 56.26
CA LEU A 695 12.93 -8.86 55.68
C LEU A 695 11.91 -10.02 55.75
N PRO A 696 10.73 -9.83 56.37
CA PRO A 696 9.74 -10.89 56.52
C PRO A 696 8.94 -11.05 55.23
N LEU A 697 9.50 -11.79 54.28
CA LEU A 697 8.95 -11.94 52.92
C LEU A 697 7.82 -12.98 52.86
N VAL A 698 6.75 -12.64 52.14
CA VAL A 698 5.51 -13.42 51.99
C VAL A 698 5.60 -14.34 50.78
N ARG A 699 5.08 -15.57 50.89
CA ARG A 699 5.16 -16.59 49.84
C ARG A 699 3.77 -17.11 49.50
N ALA A 700 3.48 -17.35 48.22
CA ALA A 700 2.32 -18.16 47.86
C ALA A 700 2.62 -19.64 48.17
N GLU A 701 1.63 -20.37 48.64
CA GLU A 701 1.69 -21.80 48.95
C GLU A 701 0.76 -22.56 48.00
N GLU A 702 0.99 -23.85 47.80
CA GLU A 702 0.16 -24.71 46.91
C GLU A 702 0.07 -24.19 45.46
N VAL A 703 1.21 -23.72 44.93
CA VAL A 703 1.34 -23.16 43.57
C VAL A 703 2.43 -23.86 42.75
N GLU A 704 2.21 -24.02 41.45
CA GLU A 704 3.16 -24.64 40.50
C GLU A 704 4.37 -23.76 40.19
N SER A 705 4.22 -22.44 40.28
CA SER A 705 5.31 -21.49 40.04
C SER A 705 5.14 -20.24 40.87
N HIS A 706 6.21 -19.82 41.55
CA HIS A 706 6.29 -18.56 42.28
C HIS A 706 7.62 -17.88 41.98
N GLN A 707 7.54 -16.79 41.21
CA GLN A 707 8.66 -15.93 40.82
C GLN A 707 8.28 -14.47 41.04
N GLY A 708 9.23 -13.55 40.99
CA GLY A 708 8.90 -12.16 41.27
C GLY A 708 10.08 -11.23 41.49
N TYR A 709 9.77 -10.09 42.09
CA TYR A 709 10.69 -8.97 42.28
C TYR A 709 10.64 -8.44 43.71
N VAL A 710 11.81 -8.10 44.26
CA VAL A 710 11.96 -7.38 45.53
C VAL A 710 12.60 -6.03 45.23
N THR A 711 11.98 -4.95 45.68
CA THR A 711 12.42 -3.57 45.46
C THR A 711 12.57 -2.88 46.80
N ILE A 712 13.65 -2.10 46.94
CA ILE A 712 13.96 -1.36 48.15
C ILE A 712 14.02 0.12 47.79
N CYS A 713 13.13 0.90 48.38
CA CYS A 713 13.06 2.36 48.24
C CYS A 713 13.66 3.02 49.48
N LYS A 714 14.49 4.06 49.28
CA LYS A 714 15.12 4.82 50.37
C LYS A 714 14.39 6.14 50.57
N ASP A 715 13.76 6.30 51.73
CA ASP A 715 12.97 7.47 52.14
C ASP A 715 13.47 8.01 53.50
N GLY A 716 14.79 8.22 53.58
CA GLY A 716 15.45 8.58 54.82
C GLY A 716 16.97 8.76 54.68
N SER A 717 17.62 9.08 55.79
CA SER A 717 19.06 9.32 55.90
C SER A 717 19.89 8.03 56.07
N LEU A 718 19.26 6.92 56.44
CA LEU A 718 19.92 5.63 56.69
C LEU A 718 20.72 5.10 55.49
N GLU A 719 21.96 4.70 55.72
CA GLU A 719 22.73 3.84 54.80
C GLU A 719 22.15 2.43 54.81
N ILE A 720 22.05 1.82 53.63
CA ILE A 720 21.45 0.50 53.41
C ILE A 720 22.50 -0.34 52.67
N GLU A 721 22.97 -1.41 53.32
CA GLU A 721 23.82 -2.43 52.72
C GLU A 721 23.06 -3.77 52.68
N PRO A 722 22.97 -4.45 51.53
CA PRO A 722 22.36 -5.78 51.45
C PRO A 722 23.35 -6.85 51.94
N GLN A 723 22.96 -7.66 52.92
CA GLN A 723 23.76 -8.76 53.45
C GLN A 723 23.31 -10.08 52.80
N THR A 724 24.26 -10.74 52.11
CA THR A 724 24.16 -12.09 51.49
C THR A 724 22.75 -12.50 51.01
N PRO A 725 22.25 -11.92 49.89
CA PRO A 725 20.96 -12.30 49.32
C PRO A 725 20.91 -13.81 48.99
N LYS A 726 19.89 -14.52 49.48
CA LYS A 726 19.64 -15.93 49.15
C LYS A 726 18.57 -16.05 48.06
N ASN A 727 18.90 -16.75 46.97
CA ASN A 727 18.02 -17.02 45.83
C ASN A 727 17.38 -15.74 45.21
N LEU A 728 18.14 -14.64 45.25
CA LEU A 728 17.82 -13.34 44.70
C LEU A 728 18.95 -12.87 43.77
N GLU A 729 18.59 -12.54 42.53
CA GLU A 729 19.47 -11.99 41.51
C GLU A 729 19.34 -10.46 41.51
N ALA A 730 20.44 -9.72 41.63
CA ALA A 730 20.41 -8.25 41.57
C ALA A 730 20.18 -7.78 40.13
N ILE A 731 19.29 -6.80 39.93
CA ILE A 731 18.91 -6.28 38.62
C ILE A 731 18.94 -4.74 38.59
N GLU A 732 19.08 -4.17 37.40
CA GLU A 732 18.99 -2.72 37.21
C GLU A 732 17.54 -2.23 37.25
N SER A 733 17.34 -0.96 37.65
CA SER A 733 16.03 -0.31 37.73
C SER A 733 15.23 -0.35 36.42
N VAL A 734 15.90 -0.34 35.26
CA VAL A 734 15.29 -0.43 33.93
C VAL A 734 14.64 -1.79 33.67
N GLN A 735 15.12 -2.86 34.32
CA GLN A 735 14.62 -4.23 34.14
C GLN A 735 13.34 -4.51 34.96
N LEU A 736 12.93 -3.59 35.84
CA LEU A 736 11.69 -3.71 36.60
C LEU A 736 10.44 -3.44 35.73
N PRO A 737 9.32 -4.15 36.01
CA PRO A 737 8.00 -3.79 35.50
C PRO A 737 7.67 -2.32 35.76
N GLY A 738 6.95 -1.67 34.84
CA GLY A 738 6.67 -0.23 34.91
C GLY A 738 5.97 0.23 36.20
N GLU A 739 5.15 -0.65 36.77
CA GLU A 739 4.44 -0.47 38.05
C GLU A 739 5.40 -0.25 39.23
N LEU A 740 6.60 -0.86 39.19
CA LEU A 740 7.61 -0.82 40.27
C LEU A 740 8.73 0.19 40.06
N ARG A 741 8.70 0.97 38.96
CA ARG A 741 9.73 1.98 38.64
C ARG A 741 9.46 3.37 39.27
N GLN A 742 8.61 3.43 40.30
CA GLN A 742 8.21 4.68 40.96
C GLN A 742 8.89 4.83 42.33
N GLY A 743 9.20 6.08 42.72
CA GLY A 743 9.84 6.40 44.00
C GLY A 743 11.38 6.36 43.97
N ASN A 744 11.99 6.58 45.15
CA ASN A 744 13.44 6.58 45.34
C ASN A 744 14.00 5.15 45.42
N LEU A 745 13.90 4.41 44.32
CA LEU A 745 14.43 3.05 44.20
C LEU A 745 15.95 3.03 44.41
N TYR A 746 16.41 2.22 45.35
CA TYR A 746 17.82 2.07 45.73
C TYR A 746 18.40 0.71 45.34
N LEU A 747 17.65 -0.38 45.56
CA LEU A 747 18.03 -1.74 45.16
C LEU A 747 16.85 -2.47 44.53
N ALA A 748 17.14 -3.36 43.58
CA ALA A 748 16.16 -4.21 42.91
C ALA A 748 16.71 -5.63 42.74
N TYR A 749 15.87 -6.61 43.01
CA TYR A 749 16.17 -8.03 42.89
C TYR A 749 15.05 -8.79 42.19
N ARG A 750 15.40 -9.91 41.55
CA ARG A 750 14.49 -10.90 40.97
C ARG A 750 14.68 -12.25 41.65
N PHE A 751 13.59 -12.99 41.86
CA PHE A 751 13.62 -14.38 42.37
C PHE A 751 12.82 -15.31 41.46
N PHE A 752 13.24 -16.58 41.41
CA PHE A 752 12.62 -17.65 40.61
C PHE A 752 12.15 -18.85 41.44
N GLN A 753 12.46 -18.86 42.74
CA GLN A 753 12.13 -19.92 43.68
C GLN A 753 11.53 -19.30 44.94
N PRO A 754 10.60 -19.98 45.64
CA PRO A 754 9.90 -19.40 46.78
C PRO A 754 10.75 -19.29 48.06
N ASP A 755 11.93 -19.92 48.15
CA ASP A 755 12.73 -20.02 49.38
C ASP A 755 13.79 -18.90 49.57
N TYR A 756 13.54 -17.75 48.93
CA TYR A 756 14.37 -16.56 48.95
C TYR A 756 14.37 -15.84 50.33
N ALA A 757 15.46 -15.13 50.62
CA ALA A 757 15.65 -14.35 51.85
C ALA A 757 16.63 -13.18 51.63
N LEU A 758 16.38 -12.05 52.31
CA LEU A 758 17.20 -10.85 52.24
C LEU A 758 17.29 -10.18 53.61
N THR A 759 18.52 -9.89 54.05
CA THR A 759 18.81 -9.11 55.25
C THR A 759 19.39 -7.76 54.84
N LEU A 760 18.88 -6.69 55.43
CA LEU A 760 19.39 -5.33 55.24
C LEU A 760 20.15 -4.88 56.48
N LYS A 761 21.40 -4.47 56.27
CA LYS A 761 22.27 -3.86 57.25
C LYS A 761 22.08 -2.35 57.17
N LEU A 762 21.53 -1.75 58.23
CA LEU A 762 21.20 -0.33 58.30
C LEU A 762 22.19 0.42 59.20
N LYS A 763 22.70 1.57 58.74
CA LYS A 763 23.59 2.45 59.52
C LYS A 763 23.14 3.91 59.47
N ARG A 764 23.21 4.61 60.61
CA ARG A 764 22.93 6.05 60.73
C ARG A 764 24.22 6.83 60.96
N HIS A 765 24.59 7.71 60.03
CA HIS A 765 25.79 8.56 60.13
C HIS A 765 25.51 9.88 60.87
N ALA A 766 26.55 10.45 61.49
CA ALA A 766 26.50 11.81 62.04
C ALA A 766 26.59 12.87 60.92
N PRO A 767 25.82 13.98 60.99
CA PRO A 767 25.84 15.02 59.96
C PRO A 767 27.11 15.89 60.04
N VAL A 768 27.75 16.11 58.89
CA VAL A 768 28.91 17.02 58.72
C VAL A 768 28.43 18.40 58.26
N GLU A 769 29.07 19.48 58.70
CA GLU A 769 28.75 20.83 58.20
C GLU A 769 28.96 20.92 56.67
N LEU A 770 27.87 21.21 55.96
CA LEU A 770 27.87 21.42 54.51
C LEU A 770 28.50 22.77 54.16
N ALA A 771 29.19 22.84 53.02
CA ALA A 771 29.76 24.08 52.49
C ALA A 771 28.68 25.17 52.37
N LYS A 772 28.95 26.36 52.93
CA LYS A 772 27.98 27.47 53.00
C LYS A 772 27.78 28.15 51.64
N THR A 773 28.76 28.09 50.75
CA THR A 773 28.69 28.58 49.38
C THR A 773 29.30 27.56 48.42
N VAL A 774 28.63 27.32 47.28
CA VAL A 774 29.04 26.37 46.24
C VAL A 774 28.95 27.06 44.87
N VAL A 775 29.92 26.81 43.99
CA VAL A 775 29.86 27.24 42.59
C VAL A 775 29.49 26.04 41.72
N ASN A 776 28.24 25.98 41.27
CA ASN A 776 27.74 24.87 40.49
C ASN A 776 28.34 24.81 39.07
N LEU A 777 28.67 25.96 38.49
CA LEU A 777 29.33 26.09 37.20
C LEU A 777 30.15 27.38 37.14
N LEU A 778 31.43 27.27 36.78
CA LEU A 778 32.27 28.38 36.34
C LEU A 778 32.42 28.31 34.83
N ARG A 779 31.99 29.35 34.10
CA ARG A 779 32.21 29.46 32.65
C ARG A 779 33.13 30.63 32.33
N LEU A 780 34.27 30.34 31.71
CA LEU A 780 35.21 31.33 31.21
C LEU A 780 35.05 31.47 29.69
N SER A 781 34.90 32.69 29.19
CA SER A 781 35.10 33.01 27.77
C SER A 781 36.36 33.85 27.67
N ALA A 782 37.40 33.35 27.02
CA ALA A 782 38.70 34.01 26.92
C ALA A 782 39.03 34.29 25.45
N VAL A 783 39.44 35.51 25.11
CA VAL A 783 39.71 35.94 23.74
C VAL A 783 41.12 36.50 23.66
N VAL A 784 41.94 35.92 22.78
CA VAL A 784 43.34 36.29 22.57
C VAL A 784 43.45 37.18 21.33
N SER A 785 44.03 38.38 21.47
CA SER A 785 44.31 39.27 20.34
C SER A 785 45.68 39.01 19.70
N ARG A 786 45.90 39.51 18.47
CA ARG A 786 47.22 39.50 17.81
C ARG A 786 48.28 40.25 18.63
N GLU A 787 47.88 41.29 19.34
CA GLU A 787 48.71 42.13 20.24
C GLU A 787 49.06 41.44 21.59
N ARG A 788 48.84 40.12 21.72
CA ARG A 788 49.07 39.34 22.96
C ARG A 788 48.31 39.87 24.17
N LYS A 789 47.12 40.46 23.97
CA LYS A 789 46.18 40.80 25.05
C LYS A 789 45.12 39.72 25.14
N MET A 790 44.81 39.28 26.36
CA MET A 790 43.72 38.36 26.65
C MET A 790 42.58 39.11 27.33
N SER A 791 41.36 39.01 26.81
CA SER A 791 40.15 39.47 27.49
C SER A 791 39.36 38.26 27.97
N VAL A 792 39.02 38.20 29.26
CA VAL A 792 38.31 37.07 29.86
C VAL A 792 37.03 37.55 30.53
N ARG A 793 35.91 36.89 30.20
CA ARG A 793 34.64 36.98 30.93
C ARG A 793 34.46 35.69 31.74
N ALA A 794 34.34 35.80 33.06
CA ALA A 794 34.10 34.70 33.97
C ALA A 794 32.70 34.83 34.56
N VAL A 795 31.85 33.82 34.35
CA VAL A 795 30.51 33.72 34.92
C VAL A 795 30.48 32.58 35.94
N PHE A 796 30.26 32.91 37.21
CA PHE A 796 30.12 31.96 38.31
C PHE A 796 28.63 31.78 38.62
N PHE A 797 28.12 30.56 38.54
CA PHE A 797 26.78 30.21 39.04
C PHE A 797 26.88 29.82 40.50
N VAL A 798 26.69 30.82 41.38
CA VAL A 798 26.88 30.71 42.83
C VAL A 798 25.57 30.32 43.50
N GLU A 799 25.61 29.40 44.45
CA GLU A 799 24.56 29.12 45.41
C GLU A 799 25.14 29.36 46.81
N THR A 800 24.47 30.14 47.66
CA THR A 800 24.95 30.47 49.01
C THR A 800 23.86 30.36 50.07
N ARG A 801 24.26 29.97 51.28
CA ARG A 801 23.45 29.77 52.48
C ARG A 801 23.92 30.71 53.60
N GLY A 802 24.11 31.99 53.27
CA GLY A 802 24.29 33.07 54.25
C GLY A 802 25.64 33.79 54.23
N GLU A 803 26.52 33.56 53.26
CA GLU A 803 27.75 34.35 53.12
C GLU A 803 27.49 35.65 52.33
N GLN A 804 28.03 36.76 52.83
CA GLN A 804 27.84 38.11 52.26
C GLN A 804 28.87 38.46 51.18
N PHE A 805 30.01 37.77 51.13
CA PHE A 805 31.10 38.05 50.20
C PHE A 805 31.67 36.77 49.60
N LEU A 806 31.91 36.78 48.29
CA LEU A 806 32.72 35.77 47.60
C LEU A 806 34.16 36.29 47.51
N GLU A 807 35.11 35.56 48.09
CA GLU A 807 36.54 35.87 47.97
C GLU A 807 37.11 35.27 46.66
N LEU A 808 37.81 36.08 45.86
CA LEU A 808 38.37 35.71 44.56
C LEU A 808 39.77 36.30 44.36
N THR A 809 40.73 35.51 43.88
CA THR A 809 42.06 36.01 43.48
C THR A 809 42.18 36.01 41.95
N LEU A 810 42.43 37.18 41.37
CA LEU A 810 42.64 37.31 39.91
C LEU A 810 44.05 36.86 39.50
N PRO A 811 44.27 36.44 38.24
CA PRO A 811 45.60 36.13 37.73
C PRO A 811 46.56 37.33 37.81
N ALA A 812 47.86 37.06 37.96
CA ALA A 812 48.88 38.11 37.94
C ALA A 812 48.80 38.95 36.65
N SER A 813 48.95 40.27 36.77
CA SER A 813 48.78 41.29 35.70
C SER A 813 47.35 41.49 35.14
N ALA A 814 46.33 40.80 35.66
CA ALA A 814 44.95 41.05 35.24
C ALA A 814 44.41 42.41 35.76
N GLN A 815 43.83 43.21 34.86
CA GLN A 815 43.08 44.42 35.17
C GLN A 815 41.58 44.15 35.04
N LEU A 816 40.82 44.39 36.10
CA LEU A 816 39.36 44.24 36.07
C LEU A 816 38.72 45.37 35.23
N ARG A 817 37.72 45.01 34.42
CA ARG A 817 36.97 45.93 33.54
C ARG A 817 35.52 46.11 33.96
N ALA A 818 34.84 45.02 34.34
CA ALA A 818 33.46 45.06 34.80
C ALA A 818 33.18 43.92 35.81
N LEU A 819 32.23 44.15 36.72
CA LEU A 819 31.72 43.17 37.68
C LEU A 819 30.23 43.42 37.91
N ALA A 820 29.42 42.36 37.88
CA ALA A 820 28.02 42.41 38.25
C ALA A 820 27.55 41.14 38.98
N VAL A 821 26.56 41.30 39.86
CA VAL A 821 25.91 40.23 40.60
C VAL A 821 24.41 40.28 40.29
N LYS A 822 23.80 39.18 39.85
CA LYS A 822 22.40 39.16 39.35
C LYS A 822 22.13 40.23 38.27
N ARG A 823 23.12 40.51 37.40
CA ARG A 823 23.13 41.57 36.37
C ARG A 823 23.21 43.03 36.90
N THR A 824 23.28 43.25 38.22
CA THR A 824 23.50 44.58 38.81
C THR A 824 25.00 44.87 38.95
N PRO A 825 25.55 45.99 38.45
CA PRO A 825 26.96 46.33 38.62
C PRO A 825 27.34 46.49 40.10
N VAL A 826 28.47 45.90 40.51
CA VAL A 826 28.97 45.96 41.89
C VAL A 826 30.43 46.40 41.88
N THR A 827 30.80 47.30 42.80
CA THR A 827 32.20 47.73 42.97
C THR A 827 32.92 46.75 43.90
N PRO A 828 34.01 46.08 43.47
CA PRO A 828 34.71 45.12 44.31
C PRO A 828 35.54 45.82 45.39
N LYS A 829 35.74 45.14 46.53
CA LYS A 829 36.64 45.58 47.60
C LYS A 829 37.91 44.73 47.56
N VAL A 830 39.07 45.31 47.24
CA VAL A 830 40.35 44.58 47.19
C VAL A 830 41.05 44.67 48.55
N ARG A 831 41.34 43.52 49.17
CA ARG A 831 42.12 43.40 50.42
C ARG A 831 43.60 43.66 50.13
N ARG A 832 44.38 44.11 51.12
CA ARG A 832 45.82 44.39 50.99
C ARG A 832 46.64 43.20 50.45
N ASP A 833 46.14 41.98 50.66
CA ASP A 833 46.78 40.73 50.24
C ASP A 833 46.47 40.33 48.77
N GLY A 834 45.80 41.21 48.00
CA GLY A 834 45.44 40.99 46.59
C GLY A 834 44.12 40.25 46.35
N VAL A 835 43.43 39.82 47.41
CA VAL A 835 42.13 39.14 47.31
C VAL A 835 41.01 40.14 47.01
N THR A 836 40.19 39.83 46.01
CA THR A 836 39.02 40.61 45.59
C THR A 836 37.77 40.08 46.28
N LEU A 837 37.07 40.93 47.03
CA LEU A 837 35.80 40.62 47.69
C LEU A 837 34.63 41.11 46.82
N ILE A 838 33.75 40.19 46.43
CA ILE A 838 32.54 40.45 45.65
C ILE A 838 31.33 40.33 46.57
N GLU A 839 30.56 41.39 46.74
CA GLU A 839 29.37 41.42 47.59
C GLU A 839 28.24 40.56 46.97
N LEU A 840 27.81 39.51 47.67
CA LEU A 840 26.80 38.56 47.20
C LEU A 840 25.39 39.06 47.51
N ALA A 841 24.50 38.97 46.52
CA ALA A 841 23.09 39.27 46.72
C ALA A 841 22.41 38.16 47.53
N ALA A 842 21.59 38.53 48.53
CA ALA A 842 20.78 37.58 49.29
C ALA A 842 20.01 36.62 48.36
N GLY A 843 20.12 35.31 48.61
CA GLY A 843 19.52 34.24 47.81
C GLY A 843 18.70 33.31 48.69
N GLY A 844 17.59 32.80 48.15
CA GLY A 844 16.83 31.73 48.79
C GLY A 844 17.55 30.39 48.62
N ALA A 845 17.43 29.50 49.61
CA ALA A 845 18.04 28.17 49.56
C ALA A 845 17.65 27.43 48.27
N GLY A 846 18.63 26.84 47.58
CA GLY A 846 18.43 26.14 46.30
C GLY A 846 18.36 27.03 45.05
N THR A 847 18.52 28.36 45.14
CA THR A 847 18.54 29.23 43.96
C THR A 847 19.94 29.70 43.59
N SER A 848 20.50 29.15 42.51
CA SER A 848 21.78 29.58 41.96
C SER A 848 21.64 30.86 41.12
N PHE A 849 22.59 31.80 41.24
CA PHE A 849 22.58 33.06 40.52
C PHE A 849 23.95 33.41 39.90
N PRO A 850 23.98 34.16 38.78
CA PRO A 850 25.23 34.51 38.12
C PRO A 850 25.94 35.71 38.79
N VAL A 851 27.24 35.53 39.01
CA VAL A 851 28.23 36.59 39.20
C VAL A 851 29.06 36.67 37.92
N ASP A 852 29.09 37.82 37.26
CA ASP A 852 29.70 38.03 35.95
C ASP A 852 30.84 39.06 36.05
N LEU A 853 32.03 38.67 35.60
CA LEU A 853 33.30 39.34 35.86
C LEU A 853 34.09 39.43 34.55
N VAL A 854 34.42 40.63 34.08
CA VAL A 854 35.23 40.85 32.87
C VAL A 854 36.57 41.45 33.25
N TYR A 855 37.68 40.80 32.88
CA TYR A 855 39.05 41.28 33.10
C TYR A 855 39.91 41.18 31.84
N SER A 856 40.94 42.01 31.74
CA SER A 856 41.92 42.01 30.65
C SER A 856 43.32 41.78 31.20
N GLN A 857 44.08 40.86 30.61
CA GLN A 857 45.43 40.47 31.03
C GLN A 857 46.40 40.55 29.83
N PRO A 858 47.58 41.19 29.96
CA PRO A 858 48.66 41.07 28.98
C PRO A 858 49.32 39.68 29.10
N LEU A 859 49.55 38.99 27.98
CA LEU A 859 50.17 37.66 27.96
C LEU A 859 51.71 37.72 27.89
N ALA A 860 52.28 38.86 27.50
CA ALA A 860 53.73 39.12 27.45
C ALA A 860 53.98 40.65 27.37
N GLU A 861 55.23 41.08 27.58
CA GLU A 861 55.65 42.45 27.29
C GLU A 861 55.71 42.69 25.77
N ASN A 862 54.97 43.70 25.31
CA ASN A 862 54.96 44.35 23.99
C ASN A 862 55.41 43.54 22.74
N GLY A 863 54.45 43.10 21.93
CA GLY A 863 54.69 42.67 20.55
C GLY A 863 53.53 41.86 19.96
N GLU A 864 53.45 41.76 18.63
CA GLU A 864 52.48 40.88 17.96
C GLU A 864 52.85 39.38 18.14
N MET A 865 51.93 38.47 17.84
CA MET A 865 52.23 37.04 17.76
C MET A 865 53.18 36.73 16.58
N GLY A 866 54.36 36.19 16.90
CA GLY A 866 55.40 35.84 15.91
C GLY A 866 55.07 34.59 15.10
N ALA A 867 56.01 34.10 14.29
CA ALA A 867 55.78 32.91 13.46
C ALA A 867 55.50 31.63 14.27
N PHE A 868 56.03 31.54 15.50
CA PHE A 868 55.73 30.51 16.49
C PHE A 868 55.81 31.08 17.91
N GLY A 869 55.21 30.39 18.89
CA GLY A 869 55.35 30.74 20.31
C GLY A 869 54.47 29.89 21.24
N THR A 870 54.47 30.23 22.52
CA THR A 870 53.64 29.62 23.57
C THR A 870 52.83 30.67 24.32
N LEU A 871 51.65 30.28 24.81
CA LEU A 871 50.73 31.10 25.60
C LEU A 871 50.19 30.29 26.78
N ASN A 872 50.01 30.95 27.93
CA ASN A 872 49.45 30.35 29.13
C ASN A 872 48.22 31.15 29.59
N LEU A 873 47.12 30.44 29.82
CA LEU A 873 45.88 30.95 30.40
C LEU A 873 45.74 30.40 31.81
N GLU A 874 45.53 31.29 32.77
CA GLU A 874 45.12 30.96 34.13
C GLU A 874 43.77 31.64 34.43
N GLY A 875 42.81 30.85 34.91
CA GLY A 875 41.53 31.34 35.41
C GLY A 875 41.65 31.94 36.82
N PRO A 876 40.63 32.67 37.29
CA PRO A 876 40.62 33.22 38.64
C PRO A 876 40.53 32.10 39.69
N ARG A 877 41.18 32.29 40.84
CA ARG A 877 41.26 31.28 41.92
C ARG A 877 40.28 31.60 43.05
N LEU A 878 39.55 30.59 43.50
CA LEU A 878 38.64 30.61 44.66
C LEU A 878 39.32 29.96 45.89
N PRO A 879 38.90 30.30 47.13
CA PRO A 879 39.39 29.64 48.34
C PRO A 879 38.89 28.19 48.43
N ALA A 880 39.65 27.33 49.12
CA ALA A 880 39.33 25.90 49.27
C ALA A 880 38.01 25.61 50.01
N THR A 881 37.44 26.59 50.69
CA THR A 881 36.12 26.52 51.36
C THR A 881 34.93 26.59 50.41
N VAL A 882 35.13 27.04 49.16
CA VAL A 882 34.07 27.19 48.14
C VAL A 882 34.34 26.19 47.01
N PRO A 883 33.69 25.00 47.02
CA PRO A 883 33.87 24.01 45.97
C PRO A 883 33.28 24.49 44.63
N VAL A 884 33.99 24.15 43.54
CA VAL A 884 33.56 24.38 42.15
C VAL A 884 33.23 23.05 41.52
N ASN A 885 31.95 22.80 41.23
CA ASN A 885 31.50 21.49 40.73
C ASN A 885 31.92 21.23 39.27
N LYS A 886 31.98 22.27 38.44
CA LYS A 886 32.47 22.18 37.05
C LYS A 886 33.02 23.52 36.56
N THR A 887 34.11 23.48 35.80
CA THR A 887 34.62 24.61 35.02
C THR A 887 34.58 24.32 33.53
N GLU A 888 34.05 25.25 32.73
CA GLU A 888 34.01 25.20 31.26
C GLU A 888 34.71 26.45 30.67
N VAL A 889 35.48 26.28 29.59
CA VAL A 889 36.26 27.36 28.98
C VAL A 889 36.05 27.40 27.46
N ASP A 890 35.54 28.53 26.98
CA ASP A 890 35.41 28.91 25.57
C ASP A 890 36.58 29.84 25.22
N LEU A 891 37.62 29.32 24.56
CA LEU A 891 38.82 30.05 24.15
C LEU A 891 38.73 30.46 22.67
N PHE A 892 38.71 31.77 22.40
CA PHE A 892 38.75 32.35 21.06
C PHE A 892 40.18 32.78 20.72
N VAL A 893 40.70 32.26 19.61
CA VAL A 893 42.08 32.51 19.15
C VAL A 893 42.11 32.95 17.67
N PRO A 894 43.08 33.79 17.23
CA PRO A 894 43.13 34.27 15.85
C PRO A 894 43.26 33.15 14.80
N LYS A 895 42.52 33.27 13.70
CA LYS A 895 42.40 32.21 12.67
C LYS A 895 43.66 31.97 11.82
N ASP A 896 44.62 32.90 11.86
CA ASP A 896 45.84 32.89 11.04
C ASP A 896 46.94 31.95 11.58
N TYR A 897 46.68 31.27 12.70
CA TYR A 897 47.61 30.36 13.36
C TYR A 897 46.95 29.00 13.65
N SER A 898 47.75 27.93 13.57
CA SER A 898 47.43 26.59 14.06
C SER A 898 47.87 26.46 15.53
N TYR A 899 47.14 25.68 16.31
CA TYR A 899 47.32 25.58 17.76
C TYR A 899 47.46 24.12 18.22
N TRP A 900 48.44 23.86 19.08
CA TRP A 900 48.75 22.52 19.59
C TRP A 900 49.40 22.55 20.97
N GLY A 901 49.76 21.38 21.52
CA GLY A 901 50.48 21.29 22.78
C GLY A 901 49.67 21.71 24.01
N PHE A 902 48.34 21.54 23.96
CA PHE A 902 47.43 21.85 25.06
C PHE A 902 47.77 21.01 26.30
N GLY A 903 48.12 21.67 27.41
CA GLY A 903 48.41 21.03 28.69
C GLY A 903 47.95 21.88 29.88
N GLY A 904 47.85 21.26 31.05
CA GLY A 904 47.33 21.91 32.27
C GLY A 904 46.19 21.10 32.90
N THR A 905 45.31 21.79 33.63
CA THR A 905 44.14 21.15 34.26
C THR A 905 42.92 21.08 33.35
N LEU A 906 42.93 21.80 32.22
CA LEU A 906 41.84 21.88 31.26
C LEU A 906 41.97 20.82 30.16
N HIS A 907 40.90 20.06 29.93
CA HIS A 907 40.84 19.00 28.92
C HIS A 907 39.91 19.41 27.76
N PRO A 908 40.26 19.12 26.49
CA PRO A 908 39.45 19.51 25.34
C PRO A 908 38.12 18.75 25.29
N ARG A 909 37.01 19.47 25.11
CA ARG A 909 35.65 18.94 25.31
C ARG A 909 35.13 18.01 24.21
N THR A 910 35.70 18.07 23.01
CA THR A 910 35.54 17.06 21.95
C THR A 910 36.59 17.27 20.84
N ALA A 911 36.84 16.25 20.01
CA ALA A 911 37.94 16.24 19.05
C ALA A 911 37.85 17.36 18.00
N ALA A 912 38.97 18.06 17.80
CA ALA A 912 39.14 18.92 16.63
C ALA A 912 39.13 18.07 15.35
N HIS A 913 38.20 18.40 14.43
CA HIS A 913 38.20 17.88 13.07
C HIS A 913 39.37 18.50 12.28
N SER A 914 39.94 17.75 11.33
CA SER A 914 40.99 18.30 10.45
C SER A 914 40.38 19.31 9.48
N ASN A 915 41.07 20.44 9.27
CA ASN A 915 40.60 21.49 8.36
C ASN A 915 40.45 20.98 6.91
N THR A 916 41.16 19.91 6.54
CA THR A 916 41.14 19.26 5.22
C THR A 916 39.84 18.50 4.88
N LEU A 917 39.05 18.08 5.87
CA LEU A 917 37.84 17.26 5.68
C LEU A 917 36.58 17.84 6.33
N ALA A 918 36.64 19.06 6.85
CA ALA A 918 35.54 19.72 7.56
C ALA A 918 34.25 19.90 6.74
N TRP A 919 34.30 19.77 5.40
CA TRP A 919 33.13 19.84 4.51
C TRP A 919 32.28 18.56 4.51
N LEU A 920 32.79 17.43 5.01
CA LEU A 920 32.11 16.12 5.03
C LEU A 920 31.42 15.80 6.36
N THR A 921 31.88 16.37 7.47
CA THR A 921 31.33 16.10 8.81
C THR A 921 30.55 17.31 9.31
N GLY A 922 29.26 17.37 8.98
CA GLY A 922 28.32 18.36 9.52
C GLY A 922 28.19 18.23 11.04
N GLY A 923 28.99 19.00 11.78
CA GLY A 923 29.06 18.96 13.25
C GLY A 923 27.91 19.73 13.91
N ASP A 924 26.82 19.04 14.21
CA ASP A 924 25.68 19.56 14.96
C ASP A 924 26.05 19.87 16.44
N GLN A 925 25.57 20.99 16.98
CA GLN A 925 25.90 21.43 18.35
C GLN A 925 24.85 20.96 19.36
N ARG A 926 25.12 19.85 20.05
CA ARG A 926 24.29 19.40 21.17
C ARG A 926 24.58 20.15 22.48
N THR A 927 23.51 20.57 23.13
CA THR A 927 23.51 21.10 24.50
C THR A 927 23.84 20.02 25.53
N VAL A 928 24.71 20.33 26.49
CA VAL A 928 24.96 19.45 27.66
C VAL A 928 24.17 19.99 28.85
N ALA A 929 23.25 19.18 29.38
CA ALA A 929 22.66 19.41 30.68
C ALA A 929 23.58 18.83 31.77
N VAL A 930 23.83 19.59 32.83
CA VAL A 930 24.44 19.10 34.07
C VAL A 930 23.34 19.13 35.12
N TYR A 931 23.00 17.97 35.70
CA TYR A 931 22.01 17.77 36.77
C TYR A 931 20.75 18.66 36.70
N GLY A 932 19.79 18.25 35.85
CA GLY A 932 18.37 18.66 35.96
C GLY A 932 18.00 20.09 35.55
N HIS A 933 18.94 21.05 35.56
CA HIS A 933 18.63 22.46 35.30
C HIS A 933 19.57 23.09 34.25
N PRO A 934 19.04 23.63 33.13
CA PRO A 934 19.85 24.34 32.16
C PRO A 934 20.25 25.73 32.70
N PHE A 935 21.52 25.89 33.10
CA PHE A 935 22.07 27.20 33.46
C PHE A 935 22.02 28.16 32.26
N ARG A 936 21.02 29.06 32.25
CA ARG A 936 20.82 30.04 31.18
C ARG A 936 21.82 31.19 31.33
N MET A 937 22.69 31.35 30.33
CA MET A 937 23.64 32.46 30.28
C MET A 937 22.90 33.82 30.24
N PRO A 938 23.49 34.90 30.79
CA PRO A 938 22.99 36.25 30.56
C PRO A 938 23.03 36.59 29.07
N ASP A 939 21.89 36.99 28.50
CA ASP A 939 21.68 37.12 27.05
C ASP A 939 22.52 38.24 26.39
N GLN A 940 23.13 39.12 27.20
CA GLN A 940 24.11 40.13 26.76
C GLN A 940 25.37 40.10 27.65
N PRO A 941 26.58 40.35 27.09
CA PRO A 941 27.78 40.61 27.87
C PRO A 941 27.74 41.98 28.58
N LEU A 942 28.47 42.09 29.70
CA LEU A 942 28.78 43.37 30.32
C LEU A 942 29.75 44.15 29.43
N GLY A 943 29.20 45.06 28.64
CA GLY A 943 29.94 45.85 27.65
C GLY A 943 30.25 45.06 26.37
N GLN A 944 31.03 45.69 25.48
CA GLN A 944 31.49 45.04 24.25
C GLN A 944 32.56 43.99 24.56
N PHE A 945 32.17 42.71 24.57
CA PHE A 945 33.11 41.59 24.67
C PHE A 945 33.36 41.00 23.28
N PRO A 946 34.57 41.12 22.70
CA PRO A 946 34.85 40.63 21.35
C PRO A 946 34.86 39.11 21.32
N THR A 947 34.09 38.47 20.43
CA THR A 947 34.06 37.00 20.26
C THR A 947 34.70 36.56 18.94
N GLU A 948 35.67 37.32 18.45
CA GLU A 948 36.32 37.07 17.17
C GLU A 948 37.44 36.03 17.28
N GLY A 949 37.44 35.04 16.38
CA GLY A 949 38.47 34.01 16.31
C GLY A 949 37.95 32.65 15.88
N ARG A 950 38.80 31.63 16.03
CA ARG A 950 38.47 30.21 16.09
C ARG A 950 38.19 29.85 17.54
N LEU A 951 37.07 29.17 17.79
CA LEU A 951 36.67 28.74 19.14
C LEU A 951 37.25 27.35 19.45
N LEU A 952 37.89 27.23 20.62
CA LEU A 952 38.37 26.00 21.23
C LEU A 952 37.67 25.82 22.58
N ARG A 953 37.13 24.62 22.85
CA ARG A 953 36.33 24.36 24.06
C ARG A 953 37.03 23.37 24.98
N PHE A 954 37.13 23.72 26.26
CA PHE A 954 37.74 22.89 27.31
C PHE A 954 36.81 22.76 28.52
N GLU A 955 37.00 21.73 29.32
CA GLU A 955 36.35 21.55 30.62
C GLU A 955 37.29 20.93 31.65
N THR A 956 37.00 21.14 32.93
CA THR A 956 37.69 20.50 34.05
C THR A 956 36.82 20.44 35.30
N LEU A 957 37.11 19.47 36.17
CA LEU A 957 36.60 19.40 37.55
C LEU A 957 37.63 19.94 38.56
N ALA A 958 38.79 20.41 38.10
CA ALA A 958 39.80 21.00 38.97
C ALA A 958 39.36 22.39 39.50
N PRO A 959 39.71 22.75 40.74
CA PRO A 959 39.32 24.04 41.34
C PRO A 959 40.02 25.26 40.72
N VAL A 960 41.06 25.05 39.89
CA VAL A 960 41.75 26.11 39.15
C VAL A 960 41.92 25.68 37.69
N ALA A 961 41.43 26.52 36.79
CA ALA A 961 41.58 26.36 35.34
C ALA A 961 42.96 26.85 34.88
N LYS A 962 43.78 25.95 34.32
CA LYS A 962 45.09 26.23 33.73
C LYS A 962 45.20 25.58 32.35
N LEU A 963 45.62 26.34 31.36
CA LEU A 963 45.85 25.87 29.99
C LEU A 963 47.09 26.55 29.39
N GLY A 964 48.14 25.78 29.16
CA GLY A 964 49.27 26.17 28.29
C GLY A 964 49.08 25.60 26.90
N PHE A 965 49.43 26.35 25.86
CA PHE A 965 49.38 25.90 24.46
C PHE A 965 50.40 26.62 23.57
N SER A 966 50.77 25.98 22.47
CA SER A 966 51.67 26.52 21.44
C SER A 966 50.89 26.98 20.21
N TYR A 967 51.45 27.94 19.48
CA TYR A 967 50.89 28.45 18.22
C TYR A 967 51.96 28.56 17.12
N CYS A 968 51.54 28.46 15.86
CA CYS A 968 52.38 28.63 14.68
C CYS A 968 51.58 29.22 13.51
N GLY A 969 52.16 30.12 12.72
CA GLY A 969 51.45 30.78 11.62
C GLY A 969 51.10 29.84 10.45
N ASN A 970 49.86 29.88 9.97
CA ASN A 970 49.34 28.94 8.95
C ASN A 970 50.20 28.89 7.68
N LYS A 971 50.81 30.01 7.27
CA LYS A 971 51.69 30.06 6.08
C LYS A 971 52.91 29.14 6.22
N LEU A 972 53.45 28.99 7.44
CA LEU A 972 54.58 28.10 7.71
C LEU A 972 54.12 26.65 7.77
N VAL A 973 52.96 26.37 8.36
CA VAL A 973 52.35 25.03 8.43
C VAL A 973 52.06 24.50 7.02
N VAL A 974 51.36 25.27 6.18
CA VAL A 974 51.04 24.87 4.79
C VAL A 974 52.29 24.64 3.94
N PHE A 975 53.37 25.41 4.16
CA PHE A 975 54.65 25.18 3.49
C PHE A 975 55.29 23.86 3.91
N LEU A 976 55.31 23.56 5.21
CA LEU A 976 55.84 22.30 5.75
C LEU A 976 55.03 21.08 5.28
N ASP A 977 53.70 21.18 5.28
CA ASP A 977 52.78 20.14 4.81
C ASP A 977 53.00 19.83 3.32
N ALA A 978 53.11 20.86 2.48
CA ALA A 978 53.40 20.69 1.06
C ALA A 978 54.77 20.04 0.82
N MET A 979 55.79 20.43 1.61
CA MET A 979 57.12 19.82 1.53
C MET A 979 57.10 18.35 1.95
N LEU A 980 56.35 18.00 3.01
CA LEU A 980 56.21 16.63 3.50
C LEU A 980 55.44 15.74 2.53
N ALA A 981 54.36 16.22 1.92
CA ALA A 981 53.63 15.52 0.88
C ALA A 981 54.53 15.19 -0.34
N LEU A 982 55.33 16.18 -0.77
CA LEU A 982 56.27 16.03 -1.88
C LEU A 982 57.43 15.07 -1.52
N LEU A 983 57.91 15.10 -0.27
CA LEU A 983 58.91 14.18 0.25
C LEU A 983 58.39 12.73 0.26
N VAL A 984 57.17 12.47 0.73
CA VAL A 984 56.57 11.12 0.72
C VAL A 984 56.35 10.61 -0.71
N PHE A 985 55.85 11.45 -1.61
CA PHE A 985 55.71 11.11 -3.02
C PHE A 985 57.07 10.77 -3.66
N GLY A 986 58.07 11.63 -3.45
CA GLY A 986 59.42 11.46 -3.97
C GLY A 986 60.13 10.22 -3.42
N ALA A 987 60.10 10.02 -2.10
CA ALA A 987 60.70 8.86 -1.43
C ALA A 987 60.03 7.54 -1.85
N GLY A 988 58.70 7.51 -1.97
CA GLY A 988 58.00 6.33 -2.47
C GLY A 988 58.34 6.02 -3.94
N ALA A 989 58.47 7.04 -4.79
CA ALA A 989 58.90 6.89 -6.18
C ALA A 989 60.35 6.39 -6.30
N THR A 990 61.28 6.90 -5.49
CA THR A 990 62.68 6.44 -5.49
C THR A 990 62.82 5.03 -4.92
N LEU A 991 62.09 4.68 -3.85
CA LEU A 991 62.06 3.31 -3.30
C LEU A 991 61.61 2.27 -4.34
N ILE A 992 60.56 2.58 -5.12
CA ILE A 992 60.09 1.71 -6.21
C ILE A 992 61.17 1.53 -7.30
N ARG A 993 61.94 2.58 -7.60
CA ARG A 993 62.97 2.57 -8.65
C ARG A 993 64.27 1.89 -8.21
N ALA A 994 64.68 2.07 -6.96
CA ALA A 994 65.95 1.60 -6.43
C ALA A 994 65.88 0.17 -5.85
N ALA A 995 64.83 -0.16 -5.09
CA ALA A 995 64.80 -1.37 -4.26
C ALA A 995 64.09 -2.58 -4.90
N LYS A 996 63.64 -2.48 -6.17
CA LYS A 996 62.82 -3.50 -6.87
C LYS A 996 61.55 -3.96 -6.10
N LEU A 997 61.10 -3.17 -5.13
CA LEU A 997 59.92 -3.46 -4.32
C LEU A 997 58.65 -3.48 -5.17
N SER A 998 57.68 -4.29 -4.74
CA SER A 998 56.38 -4.42 -5.39
C SER A 998 55.61 -3.11 -5.34
N ARG A 999 55.33 -2.55 -6.52
CA ARG A 999 54.70 -1.22 -6.71
C ARG A 999 53.42 -1.02 -5.89
N LEU A 1000 52.59 -2.07 -5.79
CA LEU A 1000 51.36 -2.06 -5.00
C LEU A 1000 51.61 -1.85 -3.51
N TRP A 1001 52.54 -2.61 -2.90
CA TRP A 1001 52.81 -2.52 -1.47
C TRP A 1001 53.49 -1.22 -1.08
N VAL A 1002 54.35 -0.64 -1.93
CA VAL A 1002 54.95 0.68 -1.66
C VAL A 1002 53.90 1.79 -1.76
N GLY A 1003 53.04 1.77 -2.79
CA GLY A 1003 51.94 2.73 -2.91
C GLY A 1003 50.94 2.64 -1.74
N LEU A 1004 50.62 1.42 -1.29
CA LEU A 1004 49.74 1.19 -0.14
C LEU A 1004 50.39 1.64 1.17
N GLY A 1005 51.67 1.31 1.40
CA GLY A 1005 52.41 1.70 2.59
C GLY A 1005 52.58 3.21 2.73
N ALA A 1006 52.82 3.92 1.62
CA ALA A 1006 52.93 5.38 1.59
C ALA A 1006 51.61 6.10 1.98
N VAL A 1007 50.47 5.42 1.90
CA VAL A 1007 49.16 5.94 2.34
C VAL A 1007 48.81 5.48 3.75
N LEU A 1008 48.99 4.19 4.06
CA LEU A 1008 48.57 3.61 5.34
C LEU A 1008 49.44 4.07 6.52
N ILE A 1009 50.75 4.23 6.34
CA ILE A 1009 51.64 4.62 7.45
C ILE A 1009 51.30 6.03 7.97
N PRO A 1010 51.15 7.08 7.12
CA PRO A 1010 50.69 8.38 7.60
C PRO A 1010 49.28 8.37 8.18
N LEU A 1011 48.33 7.61 7.62
CA LEU A 1011 46.98 7.47 8.19
C LEU A 1011 46.99 6.84 9.59
N LEU A 1012 47.87 5.87 9.83
CA LEU A 1012 48.00 5.21 11.14
C LEU A 1012 48.62 6.17 12.17
N LEU A 1013 49.60 6.99 11.76
CA LEU A 1013 50.17 8.05 12.61
C LEU A 1013 49.16 9.18 12.89
N MET A 1014 48.30 9.52 11.93
CA MET A 1014 47.19 10.48 12.10
C MET A 1014 46.15 10.00 13.14
N TRP A 1015 46.05 8.70 13.42
CA TRP A 1015 45.19 8.16 14.49
C TRP A 1015 45.75 8.44 15.88
N TYR A 1016 47.09 8.41 16.04
CA TYR A 1016 47.75 8.62 17.34
C TYR A 1016 47.90 10.09 17.75
N VAL A 1017 47.67 11.04 16.84
CA VAL A 1017 47.86 12.48 17.08
C VAL A 1017 46.51 13.19 17.13
N ASN A 1018 46.35 14.16 18.04
CA ASN A 1018 45.12 14.96 18.18
C ASN A 1018 45.35 16.45 17.88
N GLY A 1019 44.29 17.16 17.49
CA GLY A 1019 44.35 18.58 17.12
C GLY A 1019 44.92 18.83 15.71
N ASP A 1020 45.38 20.05 15.49
CA ASP A 1020 45.98 20.51 14.21
C ASP A 1020 47.26 19.73 13.87
N ALA A 1021 47.90 19.07 14.84
CA ALA A 1021 49.06 18.19 14.59
C ALA A 1021 48.75 16.94 13.73
N LYS A 1022 47.49 16.72 13.36
CA LYS A 1022 47.07 15.75 12.30
C LYS A 1022 47.40 16.22 10.88
N GLU A 1023 47.49 17.52 10.64
CA GLU A 1023 47.64 18.13 9.30
C GLU A 1023 48.85 17.61 8.51
N PRO A 1024 50.09 17.55 9.06
CA PRO A 1024 51.24 17.00 8.33
C PRO A 1024 51.07 15.52 7.95
N TRP A 1025 50.45 14.70 8.80
CA TRP A 1025 50.21 13.29 8.50
C TRP A 1025 49.12 13.10 7.43
N ALA A 1026 48.13 13.98 7.38
CA ALA A 1026 47.16 14.03 6.30
C ALA A 1026 47.81 14.46 4.97
N ALA A 1027 48.70 15.45 4.99
CA ALA A 1027 49.46 15.87 3.81
C ALA A 1027 50.38 14.75 3.27
N ALA A 1028 51.07 14.04 4.17
CA ALA A 1028 51.85 12.83 3.85
C ALA A 1028 50.98 11.74 3.19
N ALA A 1029 49.78 11.46 3.72
CA ALA A 1029 48.84 10.50 3.13
C ALA A 1029 48.40 10.91 1.70
N ILE A 1030 48.19 12.20 1.45
CA ILE A 1030 47.87 12.75 0.12
C ILE A 1030 49.05 12.52 -0.85
N GLY A 1031 50.29 12.75 -0.41
CA GLY A 1031 51.51 12.43 -1.17
C GLY A 1031 51.58 10.95 -1.57
N GLY A 1032 51.30 10.04 -0.63
CA GLY A 1032 51.16 8.60 -0.91
C GLY A 1032 50.00 8.28 -1.87
N GLY A 1033 48.87 8.97 -1.75
CA GLY A 1033 47.70 8.77 -2.61
C GLY A 1033 47.96 9.17 -4.07
N LEU A 1034 48.65 10.28 -4.29
CA LEU A 1034 49.11 10.72 -5.60
C LEU A 1034 50.08 9.71 -6.23
N LEU A 1035 50.98 9.12 -5.42
CA LEU A 1035 51.88 8.05 -5.87
C LEU A 1035 51.09 6.80 -6.27
N ALA A 1036 50.13 6.35 -5.46
CA ALA A 1036 49.28 5.21 -5.76
C ALA A 1036 48.45 5.42 -7.05
N ALA A 1037 47.90 6.62 -7.27
CA ALA A 1037 47.18 6.98 -8.48
C ALA A 1037 48.08 6.99 -9.74
N ALA A 1038 49.32 7.50 -9.62
CA ALA A 1038 50.32 7.43 -10.70
C ALA A 1038 50.67 5.98 -11.06
N LEU A 1039 50.78 5.09 -10.06
CA LEU A 1039 51.05 3.67 -10.30
C LEU A 1039 49.85 2.93 -10.92
N LEU A 1040 48.64 3.27 -10.47
CA LEU A 1040 47.39 2.70 -10.99
C LEU A 1040 47.16 3.09 -12.45
N THR A 1041 47.38 4.36 -12.82
CA THR A 1041 47.24 4.82 -14.21
C THR A 1041 48.27 4.17 -15.15
N ILE A 1042 49.51 3.97 -14.69
CA ILE A 1042 50.53 3.18 -15.43
C ILE A 1042 50.08 1.73 -15.61
N ALA A 1043 49.51 1.09 -14.57
CA ALA A 1043 49.03 -0.29 -14.63
C ALA A 1043 47.82 -0.44 -15.58
N LEU A 1044 46.84 0.46 -15.52
CA LEU A 1044 45.70 0.49 -16.44
C LEU A 1044 46.15 0.71 -17.89
N LYS A 1045 47.07 1.66 -18.14
CA LYS A 1045 47.60 1.92 -19.49
C LYS A 1045 48.28 0.68 -20.06
N ARG A 1046 49.09 -0.03 -19.26
CA ARG A 1046 49.73 -1.27 -19.67
C ARG A 1046 48.70 -2.36 -20.01
N ARG A 1047 47.73 -2.58 -19.13
CA ARG A 1047 46.66 -3.58 -19.31
C ARG A 1047 45.75 -3.26 -20.51
N TRP A 1048 45.54 -1.98 -20.82
CA TRP A 1048 44.83 -1.54 -22.02
C TRP A 1048 45.62 -1.80 -23.30
N HIS A 1049 46.94 -1.62 -23.30
CA HIS A 1049 47.80 -2.03 -24.42
C HIS A 1049 47.78 -3.56 -24.61
N GLU A 1050 47.93 -4.35 -23.54
CA GLU A 1050 47.85 -5.82 -23.58
C GLU A 1050 46.49 -6.31 -24.12
N TRP A 1051 45.39 -5.68 -23.70
CA TRP A 1051 44.04 -5.97 -24.23
C TRP A 1051 43.86 -5.57 -25.69
N ARG A 1052 44.43 -4.42 -26.10
CA ARG A 1052 44.39 -3.95 -27.49
C ARG A 1052 45.19 -4.85 -28.43
N GLU A 1053 46.33 -5.37 -28.01
CA GLU A 1053 47.08 -6.36 -28.81
C GLU A 1053 46.34 -7.69 -28.95
N LEU A 1054 45.66 -8.16 -27.89
CA LEU A 1054 44.83 -9.37 -27.97
C LEU A 1054 43.70 -9.21 -28.99
N LEU A 1055 43.01 -8.06 -29.01
CA LEU A 1055 41.97 -7.76 -30.00
C LEU A 1055 42.50 -7.74 -31.44
N ILE A 1056 43.69 -7.17 -31.68
CA ILE A 1056 44.31 -7.11 -33.01
C ILE A 1056 44.70 -8.51 -33.52
N ARG A 1057 45.03 -9.46 -32.63
CA ARG A 1057 45.36 -10.84 -32.99
C ARG A 1057 44.14 -11.75 -33.24
N THR A 1058 42.92 -11.29 -32.96
CA THR A 1058 41.70 -12.11 -33.05
C THR A 1058 40.63 -11.57 -34.00
N ALA A 1059 40.93 -10.51 -34.76
CA ALA A 1059 40.03 -10.00 -35.80
C ALA A 1059 40.29 -10.73 -37.13
N PRO A 1060 39.27 -11.28 -37.82
CA PRO A 1060 39.41 -11.82 -39.17
C PRO A 1060 39.61 -10.67 -40.19
N ASP A 1061 40.44 -10.92 -41.21
CA ASP A 1061 40.91 -9.92 -42.17
C ASP A 1061 39.83 -9.58 -43.22
N PRO A 1062 39.37 -8.32 -43.36
CA PRO A 1062 38.16 -7.99 -44.13
C PRO A 1062 38.35 -7.82 -45.64
N PHE A 1063 39.44 -8.33 -46.24
CA PHE A 1063 39.83 -8.03 -47.64
C PHE A 1063 40.06 -9.24 -48.57
N LEU A 1064 39.54 -10.43 -48.24
CA LEU A 1064 39.61 -11.60 -49.13
C LEU A 1064 38.27 -12.34 -49.26
N GLU A 1065 37.45 -11.91 -50.22
CA GLU A 1065 36.49 -12.79 -50.91
C GLU A 1065 36.20 -12.26 -52.33
N GLU A 1066 36.98 -12.73 -53.30
CA GLU A 1066 36.54 -12.89 -54.70
C GLU A 1066 36.51 -14.40 -55.00
N ALA A 1067 35.44 -14.86 -55.63
CA ALA A 1067 35.19 -16.27 -55.97
C ALA A 1067 35.64 -16.56 -57.43
N PRO A 1068 35.32 -17.72 -58.07
CA PRO A 1068 34.88 -19.03 -57.56
C PRO A 1068 35.67 -20.22 -58.18
N GLU A 1069 35.51 -21.46 -57.66
CA GLU A 1069 35.30 -22.63 -58.52
C GLU A 1069 34.75 -23.87 -57.77
N LYS A 1070 34.00 -24.69 -58.50
CA LYS A 1070 33.36 -25.98 -58.17
C LYS A 1070 33.63 -26.89 -59.41
N PRO A 1071 33.34 -28.22 -59.44
CA PRO A 1071 33.06 -29.20 -58.37
C PRO A 1071 33.75 -30.61 -58.64
N VAL A 1072 33.20 -31.72 -58.07
CA VAL A 1072 33.13 -33.13 -58.60
C VAL A 1072 34.17 -34.17 -58.06
N PRO A 1073 33.82 -35.44 -57.69
CA PRO A 1073 32.57 -36.01 -57.11
C PRO A 1073 32.74 -37.20 -56.07
N ALA A 1074 31.60 -37.77 -55.64
CA ALA A 1074 31.32 -39.21 -55.33
C ALA A 1074 31.94 -39.98 -54.12
N GLU A 1075 31.05 -40.32 -53.16
CA GLU A 1075 30.66 -41.66 -52.59
C GLU A 1075 31.32 -42.99 -53.12
N PRO A 1076 31.20 -44.16 -52.43
CA PRO A 1076 30.25 -44.56 -51.36
C PRO A 1076 30.74 -45.51 -50.19
N GLU A 1077 29.83 -45.72 -49.22
CA GLU A 1077 29.41 -47.00 -48.56
C GLU A 1077 30.27 -47.95 -47.64
N THR A 1078 29.50 -48.59 -46.75
CA THR A 1078 29.68 -49.84 -45.95
C THR A 1078 30.46 -49.86 -44.62
N ALA A 1079 29.76 -50.38 -43.60
CA ALA A 1079 30.28 -51.06 -42.40
C ALA A 1079 30.13 -52.61 -42.62
N PRO A 1080 30.40 -53.54 -41.68
CA PRO A 1080 30.91 -53.43 -40.29
C PRO A 1080 32.05 -54.43 -39.96
N GLU A 1081 32.48 -54.53 -38.70
CA GLU A 1081 32.82 -55.85 -38.09
C GLU A 1081 32.75 -55.83 -36.55
N GLU A 1082 32.65 -57.01 -35.91
CA GLU A 1082 32.15 -57.19 -34.54
C GLU A 1082 32.96 -58.25 -33.74
N GLN A 1083 32.94 -58.13 -32.41
CA GLN A 1083 33.16 -59.21 -31.38
C GLN A 1083 34.57 -59.68 -30.90
N ARG A 1084 34.77 -59.48 -29.58
CA ARG A 1084 35.15 -60.45 -28.50
C ARG A 1084 36.57 -61.07 -28.37
N SER A 1085 37.23 -60.79 -27.24
CA SER A 1085 37.64 -61.70 -26.13
C SER A 1085 38.54 -60.92 -25.12
N GLY A 1086 38.47 -61.10 -23.79
CA GLY A 1086 39.19 -62.10 -22.95
C GLY A 1086 40.69 -61.76 -22.77
N GLY A 1087 41.35 -61.72 -21.61
CA GLY A 1087 40.99 -61.87 -20.18
C GLY A 1087 42.27 -61.84 -19.28
N GLU A 1088 42.11 -61.60 -17.96
CA GLU A 1088 42.98 -61.96 -16.81
C GLU A 1088 44.48 -61.54 -16.60
N GLU A 1089 44.78 -61.35 -15.30
CA GLU A 1089 46.06 -61.49 -14.54
C GLU A 1089 47.27 -60.51 -14.66
N GLY A 1090 48.19 -60.60 -13.67
CA GLY A 1090 49.15 -59.55 -13.27
C GLY A 1090 50.67 -59.91 -13.31
N PRO A 1091 51.46 -59.72 -12.22
CA PRO A 1091 52.48 -58.65 -12.20
C PRO A 1091 53.94 -59.03 -11.79
N LYS A 1092 54.82 -57.99 -11.68
CA LYS A 1092 56.26 -57.95 -11.21
C LYS A 1092 57.33 -58.12 -12.33
N ASP A 1093 58.63 -57.80 -12.18
CA ASP A 1093 59.51 -57.53 -11.01
C ASP A 1093 60.80 -56.71 -11.35
N SER A 1094 61.66 -56.45 -10.34
CA SER A 1094 63.09 -55.98 -10.29
C SER A 1094 63.28 -54.68 -9.46
N GLY A 1095 64.27 -54.46 -8.57
CA GLY A 1095 65.54 -55.15 -8.25
C GLY A 1095 66.73 -54.21 -8.58
N GLN A 1096 67.79 -53.96 -7.76
CA GLN A 1096 68.30 -54.52 -6.50
C GLN A 1096 69.43 -53.60 -5.91
N ARG A 1097 69.66 -53.60 -4.56
CA ARG A 1097 70.95 -53.37 -3.82
C ARG A 1097 71.77 -52.04 -4.01
N SER A 1098 72.68 -51.58 -3.13
CA SER A 1098 73.01 -51.70 -1.67
C SER A 1098 74.35 -50.95 -1.41
N ALA A 1099 74.81 -50.48 -0.24
CA ALA A 1099 74.29 -50.09 1.09
C ALA A 1099 75.52 -49.61 1.95
N ASN A 1100 75.40 -48.79 3.02
CA ASN A 1100 76.48 -48.72 4.04
C ASN A 1100 76.09 -48.23 5.47
N SER A 1101 76.77 -48.83 6.46
CA SER A 1101 77.10 -48.41 7.86
C SER A 1101 76.04 -47.94 8.90
N ASP A 1102 75.63 -48.89 9.75
CA ASP A 1102 75.92 -49.04 11.21
C ASP A 1102 75.51 -48.09 12.38
N GLN A 1103 75.08 -48.77 13.46
CA GLN A 1103 75.14 -48.51 14.92
C GLN A 1103 74.38 -47.36 15.61
N THR A 1104 73.33 -47.72 16.39
CA THR A 1104 73.34 -47.67 17.89
C THR A 1104 72.10 -48.35 18.51
N SER A 1105 72.18 -48.69 19.80
CA SER A 1105 71.13 -49.35 20.61
C SER A 1105 70.63 -48.40 21.74
N ASP A 1106 69.74 -48.73 22.70
CA ASP A 1106 69.31 -50.04 23.23
C ASP A 1106 67.84 -50.00 23.80
N PRO A 1107 67.30 -50.87 24.70
CA PRO A 1107 66.02 -51.53 24.40
C PRO A 1107 64.88 -51.42 25.45
N SER A 1108 63.76 -52.08 25.11
CA SER A 1108 62.81 -52.86 25.96
C SER A 1108 62.31 -52.34 27.32
N ASP A 1109 60.99 -52.42 27.57
CA ASP A 1109 60.45 -53.63 28.24
C ASP A 1109 58.90 -53.80 28.22
N HIS A 1110 58.48 -55.01 27.81
CA HIS A 1110 57.41 -55.90 28.33
C HIS A 1110 55.95 -55.43 28.69
N PRO A 1111 54.97 -56.35 28.89
CA PRO A 1111 53.62 -56.19 28.35
C PRO A 1111 52.46 -56.57 29.33
N ASP A 1112 51.32 -56.95 28.75
CA ASP A 1112 50.31 -57.94 29.19
C ASP A 1112 48.90 -57.38 29.57
N PRO A 1113 47.79 -58.07 29.21
CA PRO A 1113 46.41 -57.58 29.35
C PRO A 1113 45.62 -58.32 30.47
N SER A 1114 44.28 -58.35 30.35
CA SER A 1114 43.28 -59.03 31.23
C SER A 1114 42.89 -58.25 32.51
N ASP A 1115 41.68 -58.31 33.07
CA ASP A 1115 40.32 -58.72 32.60
C ASP A 1115 39.26 -58.18 33.62
N LYS A 1116 37.97 -58.23 33.26
CA LYS A 1116 36.76 -58.21 34.13
C LYS A 1116 36.12 -56.88 34.57
N SER A 1117 35.16 -56.49 33.72
CA SER A 1117 33.72 -56.57 34.02
C SER A 1117 32.95 -55.37 34.64
N HIS A 1118 31.83 -55.08 33.96
CA HIS A 1118 30.54 -54.56 34.45
C HIS A 1118 30.49 -53.60 35.67
N ARG A 1119 30.10 -52.34 35.41
CA ARG A 1119 28.85 -51.79 36.01
C ARG A 1119 28.30 -50.53 35.32
N LYS A 1120 26.97 -50.57 35.11
CA LYS A 1120 25.98 -49.47 35.06
C LYS A 1120 26.27 -48.19 34.25
N LYS A 1121 25.39 -48.00 33.25
CA LYS A 1121 24.71 -46.73 32.90
C LYS A 1121 24.97 -45.54 33.83
N ARG A 1122 25.50 -44.45 33.28
CA ARG A 1122 24.71 -43.24 33.02
C ARG A 1122 25.26 -42.49 31.82
#